data_AF-A0A7V7T3H6-F1
#
_entry.id   AF-A0A7V7T3H6-F1
#
_cell.length_a   1.000
_cell.length_b   1.000
_cell.length_c   1.000
_cell.angle_alpha   90.00
_cell.angle_beta   90.00
_cell.angle_gamma   90.00
#
_symmetry.space_group_name_H-M   'P 1'
#
loop_
_entity.id
_entity.type
_entity.pdbx_description
1 polymer ?
#
loop_
_entity_poly.entity_id
_entity_poly.type
_entity_poly.pdbx_seq_one_letter_code
_entity_poly.pdbx_strand_id
1 'polypeptide(L)'
;MKYNLTVIALLCACGLLQAAPGLDGDVTISTNTTINEYAQVTNIVNAANIVVTVNNINNLNDSQGIYSNANLSPGDRIMLYQAQGANYSVANDNSAAYGAFTLGNAGRYEIHEVLSVSGNDIVVAEQGNLCFSNQLIYSFDASNTQVIRIPQFNNLTINAGVTVTATPWNGLVGGVLAMDVAGNLIVNGSLDVSGFGFRGGVIDNSSAASSEFRPDYFYPGEADGAEKGESILGFQTEYDSYGGRYGRGAPANGGGGGNSHNGGGGGGANGNNGVAWLGQGNPDLSGSNWNQAWDIDGTLNSATASSGGGRGGYTYGRNNQDALTVPPGDALWSGNNRRELGGLGGRPVPFDDVGRLFFGGGGGAGDGNNSQAGAGGAGGGLIYIVADTISGGGTILANGANGENTQGGGNNDAPGGGGAGGTVLISANTMSSVTINADGGFGGDQLTIGNENEGPGGGGGGGVISISGGAVTTSATGGGNGLSNSTAVTEFMPNGATMGADGQPNEITSPVTNLPICVAGADVQVDKSLTSSGPYIAGSTVTYSITVTNNGLDSATNVQVTDTPSNLSIISVSSSNCSAFPCTIPTLLNGASEVISVSATINSTGAFDNSTTVVADQPDPDLTNNTDNTGNGGTAGASADVAITKTLDTAGPYSNGQSIQYTLVVSNNGPDTANNVQVTDSPTNLTINTVSSSNCSAFPCTIPSLNNGGSEIIAVTATINSSGAFDNAATVSANETDPNTGNNTDNTGNGGTAGASADMQVVKNLTSTGPYVAGDTVTYSITVTNNGPDTANNVQVTDTPTNLTITSVSSTNCSSFPCTIPSLINGASEVIALSATIDATGAFDNAATVSANEIDPNTGNNIDNTGNGGTAGTSADMAITKTLDTSGPFSPNQSIQYTLVISNNGPDTANNVVITDTPSNLTITSVNSVNCSALPCTIPSMINGGSEIITVTASINGAGNFDNAAAVSANETDPVTANNQDNTGNGGTVNAPIQPVPGLNYFTILVLISLMAGIGIRRKSRSVI
;
A
#
# COMPACT_ATOMS: atom_id res chain seq x y z
N MET A 1 -82.20 12.46 26.75
CA MET A 1 -81.42 11.61 27.67
C MET A 1 -79.96 11.94 27.40
N LYS A 2 -79.28 12.74 28.23
CA LYS A 2 -78.38 12.30 29.34
C LYS A 2 -77.50 11.13 28.84
N TYR A 3 -76.19 11.28 28.65
CA TYR A 3 -75.19 11.49 29.70
C TYR A 3 -74.03 12.42 29.26
N ASN A 4 -73.72 13.38 30.14
CA ASN A 4 -72.40 14.02 30.22
C ASN A 4 -71.41 13.01 30.81
N LEU A 5 -70.29 12.78 30.14
CA LEU A 5 -69.13 12.15 30.76
C LEU A 5 -68.07 13.22 30.96
N THR A 6 -68.15 13.88 32.11
CA THR A 6 -67.11 14.76 32.64
C THR A 6 -65.93 13.88 33.04
N VAL A 7 -64.89 13.82 32.21
CA VAL A 7 -63.61 13.23 32.63
C VAL A 7 -62.92 14.27 33.51
N ILE A 8 -63.08 14.08 34.83
CA ILE A 8 -62.25 14.72 35.84
C ILE A 8 -60.86 14.08 35.67
N ALA A 9 -59.95 14.79 34.99
CA ALA A 9 -58.53 14.53 35.11
C ALA A 9 -58.13 14.89 36.54
N LEU A 10 -58.20 13.91 37.43
CA LEU A 10 -57.51 13.97 38.71
C LEU A 10 -56.02 13.95 38.35
N LEU A 11 -55.40 15.12 38.24
CA LEU A 11 -53.94 15.22 38.34
C LEU A 11 -53.60 14.70 39.74
N CYS A 12 -53.35 13.39 39.83
CA CYS A 12 -52.47 12.88 40.85
C CYS A 12 -51.09 13.41 40.46
N ALA A 13 -50.75 14.60 40.97
CA ALA A 13 -49.36 15.02 41.05
C ALA A 13 -48.68 14.05 42.03
N CYS A 14 -48.40 12.84 41.55
CA CYS A 14 -47.34 12.02 42.11
C CYS A 14 -46.06 12.69 41.59
N GLY A 15 -45.71 13.83 42.19
CA GLY A 15 -44.37 14.36 42.05
C GLY A 15 -43.45 13.23 42.49
N LEU A 16 -42.67 12.70 41.56
CA LEU A 16 -41.48 11.94 41.90
C LEU A 16 -40.66 12.91 42.76
N LEU A 17 -40.70 12.73 44.08
CA LEU A 17 -39.75 13.35 44.99
C LEU A 17 -38.41 12.73 44.64
N GLN A 18 -37.67 13.39 43.75
CA GLN A 18 -36.26 13.13 43.57
C GLN A 18 -35.50 13.75 44.74
N ALA A 19 -34.36 13.18 45.10
CA ALA A 19 -33.42 13.78 46.04
C ALA A 19 -33.00 15.14 45.50
N ALA A 20 -33.55 16.21 46.08
CA ALA A 20 -33.25 17.56 45.66
C ALA A 20 -31.89 17.97 46.24
N PRO A 21 -30.95 18.49 45.43
CA PRO A 21 -29.77 19.18 45.96
C PRO A 21 -30.20 20.19 47.01
N GLY A 22 -29.64 20.10 48.21
CA GLY A 22 -29.99 20.97 49.33
C GLY A 22 -31.26 20.63 50.10
N LEU A 23 -31.72 19.37 50.08
CA LEU A 23 -32.86 18.88 50.86
C LEU A 23 -32.82 19.27 52.35
N ASP A 24 -31.64 19.28 52.97
CA ASP A 24 -31.42 19.61 54.38
C ASP A 24 -31.17 21.11 54.63
N GLY A 25 -31.27 21.94 53.58
CA GLY A 25 -31.18 23.40 53.68
C GLY A 25 -29.79 23.92 54.06
N ASP A 26 -29.74 25.17 54.54
CA ASP A 26 -28.50 25.81 54.99
C ASP A 26 -28.23 25.48 56.47
N VAL A 27 -27.03 24.98 56.76
CA VAL A 27 -26.63 24.56 58.12
C VAL A 27 -25.33 25.23 58.55
N THR A 28 -25.28 25.64 59.82
CA THR A 28 -24.06 26.08 60.50
C THR A 28 -23.80 25.21 61.71
N ILE A 29 -22.68 24.49 61.72
CA ILE A 29 -22.28 23.62 62.82
C ILE A 29 -21.39 24.40 63.78
N SER A 30 -21.91 24.64 64.99
CA SER A 30 -21.27 25.44 66.04
C SER A 30 -20.73 24.63 67.22
N THR A 31 -20.94 23.32 67.23
CA THR A 31 -20.48 22.37 68.28
C THR A 31 -20.02 21.08 67.63
N ASN A 32 -19.16 20.32 68.31
CA ASN A 32 -18.67 19.05 67.75
C ASN A 32 -19.84 18.11 67.46
N THR A 33 -19.87 17.54 66.25
CA THR A 33 -21.08 16.88 65.73
C THR A 33 -20.71 15.66 64.89
N THR A 34 -21.47 14.58 65.04
CA THR A 34 -21.47 13.45 64.10
C THR A 34 -22.63 13.63 63.14
N ILE A 35 -22.38 13.62 61.83
CA ILE A 35 -23.41 14.00 60.83
C ILE A 35 -24.03 12.81 60.08
N ASN A 36 -23.34 11.67 60.08
CA ASN A 36 -23.81 10.46 59.43
C ASN A 36 -24.42 9.48 60.43
N GLU A 37 -25.41 8.74 59.97
CA GLU A 37 -26.07 7.66 60.70
C GLU A 37 -25.83 6.34 59.95
N TYR A 38 -25.75 5.21 60.68
CA TYR A 38 -25.26 3.95 60.13
C TYR A 38 -26.13 2.76 60.52
N ALA A 39 -26.35 1.84 59.59
CA ALA A 39 -27.01 0.57 59.87
C ALA A 39 -26.33 -0.60 59.17
N GLN A 40 -26.30 -1.76 59.83
CA GLN A 40 -25.73 -2.96 59.25
C GLN A 40 -26.72 -3.55 58.24
N VAL A 41 -26.25 -3.91 57.06
CA VAL A 41 -27.05 -4.65 56.08
C VAL A 41 -27.23 -6.10 56.56
N THR A 42 -28.42 -6.64 56.36
CA THR A 42 -28.74 -8.05 56.69
C THR A 42 -29.16 -8.85 55.47
N ASN A 43 -29.68 -8.17 54.44
CA ASN A 43 -30.05 -8.77 53.18
C ASN A 43 -30.09 -7.72 52.07
N ILE A 44 -29.82 -8.15 50.83
CA ILE A 44 -29.96 -7.33 49.64
C ILE A 44 -30.70 -8.16 48.60
N VAL A 45 -31.86 -7.68 48.15
CA VAL A 45 -32.61 -8.29 47.05
C VAL A 45 -32.44 -7.43 45.81
N ASN A 46 -31.63 -7.95 44.88
CA ASN A 46 -31.38 -7.31 43.60
C ASN A 46 -32.45 -7.74 42.58
N ALA A 47 -33.52 -6.97 42.48
CA ALA A 47 -34.67 -7.22 41.60
C ALA A 47 -35.06 -5.93 40.86
N ALA A 48 -36.28 -5.84 40.31
CA ALA A 48 -36.75 -4.65 39.58
C ALA A 48 -36.61 -3.34 40.38
N ASN A 49 -36.74 -3.41 41.70
CA ASN A 49 -36.24 -2.40 42.62
C ASN A 49 -35.22 -3.09 43.54
N ILE A 50 -34.16 -2.38 43.90
CA ILE A 50 -33.19 -2.87 44.88
C ILE A 50 -33.80 -2.68 46.28
N VAL A 51 -33.87 -3.77 47.04
CA VAL A 51 -34.31 -3.74 48.44
C VAL A 51 -33.12 -4.06 49.34
N VAL A 52 -32.73 -3.08 50.16
CA VAL A 52 -31.69 -3.22 51.18
C VAL A 52 -32.37 -3.35 52.53
N THR A 53 -32.26 -4.53 53.15
CA THR A 53 -32.78 -4.77 54.50
C THR A 53 -31.69 -4.52 55.52
N VAL A 54 -31.94 -3.60 56.46
CA VAL A 54 -31.02 -3.30 57.56
C VAL A 54 -31.42 -3.99 58.87
N ASN A 55 -30.49 -4.12 59.80
CA ASN A 55 -30.76 -4.74 61.10
C ASN A 55 -31.80 -3.96 61.94
N ASN A 56 -31.74 -2.63 61.91
CA ASN A 56 -32.68 -1.73 62.56
C ASN A 56 -32.72 -0.38 61.83
N ILE A 57 -33.84 -0.08 61.18
CA ILE A 57 -34.00 1.16 60.42
C ILE A 57 -33.83 2.43 61.28
N ASN A 58 -34.13 2.34 62.58
CA ASN A 58 -34.02 3.49 63.48
C ASN A 58 -32.58 3.91 63.75
N ASN A 59 -31.59 3.08 63.39
CA ASN A 59 -30.19 3.48 63.44
C ASN A 59 -29.83 4.52 62.35
N LEU A 60 -30.72 4.74 61.36
CA LEU A 60 -30.59 5.79 60.34
C LEU A 60 -31.43 7.04 60.67
N ASN A 61 -32.08 7.07 61.84
CA ASN A 61 -32.79 8.26 62.29
C ASN A 61 -31.80 9.33 62.71
N ASP A 62 -32.13 10.57 62.40
CA ASP A 62 -31.34 11.74 62.74
C ASP A 62 -31.29 11.93 64.26
N SER A 63 -30.14 11.63 64.86
CA SER A 63 -29.92 11.80 66.30
C SER A 63 -29.56 13.24 66.70
N GLN A 64 -29.19 14.09 65.73
CA GLN A 64 -28.62 15.41 65.98
C GLN A 64 -29.49 16.59 65.51
N GLY A 65 -30.58 16.32 64.78
CA GLY A 65 -31.45 17.36 64.22
C GLY A 65 -30.87 18.06 62.99
N ILE A 66 -30.02 17.37 62.23
CA ILE A 66 -29.32 17.87 61.03
C ILE A 66 -30.18 17.70 59.78
N TYR A 67 -30.98 16.65 59.72
CA TYR A 67 -31.75 16.29 58.54
C TYR A 67 -33.12 16.97 58.58
N SER A 68 -33.62 17.36 57.41
CA SER A 68 -34.99 17.90 57.27
C SER A 68 -36.04 16.91 57.76
N ASN A 69 -35.78 15.60 57.62
CA ASN A 69 -36.62 14.53 58.12
C ASN A 69 -35.91 13.73 59.22
N ALA A 70 -36.53 13.66 60.40
CA ALA A 70 -35.98 12.92 61.53
C ALA A 70 -35.81 11.42 61.26
N ASN A 71 -36.69 10.82 60.46
CA ASN A 71 -36.60 9.42 60.04
C ASN A 71 -36.10 9.34 58.60
N LEU A 72 -35.41 8.26 58.24
CA LEU A 72 -35.10 7.96 56.84
C LEU A 72 -36.38 7.93 56.01
N SER A 73 -36.42 8.73 54.95
CA SER A 73 -37.63 9.00 54.17
C SER A 73 -37.33 9.03 52.66
N PRO A 74 -38.34 8.90 51.79
CA PRO A 74 -38.15 9.07 50.36
C PRO A 74 -37.47 10.40 50.00
N GLY A 75 -36.50 10.35 49.08
CA GLY A 75 -35.68 11.49 48.67
C GLY A 75 -34.37 11.66 49.45
N ASP A 76 -34.15 10.93 50.54
CA ASP A 76 -32.86 10.91 51.23
C ASP A 76 -31.79 10.15 50.42
N ARG A 77 -30.52 10.50 50.59
CA ARG A 77 -29.37 9.75 50.03
C ARG A 77 -28.77 8.77 51.05
N ILE A 78 -28.41 7.59 50.55
CA ILE A 78 -27.64 6.61 51.31
C ILE A 78 -26.44 6.11 50.51
N MET A 79 -25.38 5.72 51.21
CA MET A 79 -24.25 4.98 50.66
C MET A 79 -24.31 3.53 51.14
N LEU A 80 -24.20 2.59 50.21
CA LEU A 80 -23.83 1.22 50.51
C LEU A 80 -22.31 1.14 50.47
N TYR A 81 -21.69 0.66 51.54
CA TYR A 81 -20.24 0.53 51.61
C TYR A 81 -19.84 -0.79 52.27
N GLN A 82 -19.00 -1.55 51.57
CA GLN A 82 -18.47 -2.81 52.06
C GLN A 82 -16.99 -2.64 52.45
N ALA A 83 -16.71 -2.56 53.75
CA ALA A 83 -15.35 -2.33 54.24
C ALA A 83 -14.44 -3.56 54.06
N GLN A 84 -14.97 -4.76 54.30
CA GLN A 84 -14.23 -6.03 54.30
C GLN A 84 -14.78 -7.04 53.27
N GLY A 85 -14.12 -8.18 53.10
CA GLY A 85 -14.53 -9.22 52.14
C GLY A 85 -13.52 -9.45 51.02
N ALA A 86 -12.25 -9.13 51.28
CA ALA A 86 -11.14 -9.61 50.47
C ALA A 86 -10.93 -11.11 50.71
N ASN A 87 -10.34 -11.80 49.73
CA ASN A 87 -10.00 -13.21 49.86
C ASN A 87 -8.49 -13.37 50.01
N TYR A 88 -8.05 -14.13 51.00
CA TYR A 88 -6.64 -14.49 51.15
C TYR A 88 -6.21 -15.47 50.05
N SER A 89 -4.96 -15.37 49.59
CA SER A 89 -4.43 -16.20 48.50
C SER A 89 -4.12 -17.63 48.95
N VAL A 90 -3.60 -17.80 50.17
CA VAL A 90 -3.20 -19.10 50.74
C VAL A 90 -3.50 -19.13 52.24
N ALA A 91 -4.29 -20.11 52.69
CA ALA A 91 -4.52 -20.34 54.13
C ALA A 91 -3.28 -20.97 54.78
N ASN A 92 -3.02 -20.60 56.03
CA ASN A 92 -1.92 -21.14 56.84
C ASN A 92 -0.56 -21.00 56.13
N ASP A 93 -0.34 -19.86 55.47
CA ASP A 93 0.93 -19.55 54.82
C ASP A 93 1.95 -19.06 55.84
N ASN A 94 2.90 -19.92 56.20
CA ASN A 94 3.98 -19.56 57.11
C ASN A 94 5.18 -18.94 56.37
N SER A 95 4.94 -17.85 55.65
CA SER A 95 5.97 -17.08 54.95
C SER A 95 5.64 -15.58 54.93
N ALA A 96 6.54 -14.75 54.42
CA ALA A 96 6.27 -13.31 54.23
C ALA A 96 5.09 -13.02 53.27
N ALA A 97 4.57 -14.04 52.57
CA ALA A 97 3.37 -13.95 51.77
C ALA A 97 2.07 -14.12 52.58
N TYR A 98 2.14 -14.40 53.90
CA TYR A 98 0.97 -14.41 54.78
C TYR A 98 0.11 -13.17 54.56
N GLY A 99 -1.21 -13.37 54.48
CA GLY A 99 -2.17 -12.30 54.27
C GLY A 99 -2.11 -11.64 52.89
N ALA A 100 -1.38 -12.21 51.92
CA ALA A 100 -1.56 -11.87 50.52
C ALA A 100 -3.02 -12.09 50.11
N PHE A 101 -3.57 -11.20 49.29
CA PHE A 101 -5.00 -11.13 49.05
C PHE A 101 -5.34 -10.83 47.59
N THR A 102 -6.59 -11.14 47.25
CA THR A 102 -7.32 -10.52 46.15
C THR A 102 -8.44 -9.68 46.75
N LEU A 103 -8.76 -8.56 46.11
CA LEU A 103 -9.63 -7.56 46.72
C LEU A 103 -11.08 -8.02 46.95
N GLY A 104 -11.55 -9.08 46.27
CA GLY A 104 -12.95 -9.52 46.40
C GLY A 104 -13.93 -8.35 46.22
N ASN A 105 -14.85 -8.19 47.16
CA ASN A 105 -15.78 -7.04 47.23
C ASN A 105 -15.37 -5.98 48.26
N ALA A 106 -14.21 -6.12 48.90
CA ALA A 106 -13.73 -5.13 49.86
C ALA A 106 -13.52 -3.76 49.21
N GLY A 107 -13.95 -2.73 49.92
CA GLY A 107 -13.93 -1.33 49.51
C GLY A 107 -15.04 -0.92 48.56
N ARG A 108 -15.89 -1.84 48.06
CA ARG A 108 -16.97 -1.48 47.13
C ARG A 108 -17.95 -0.49 47.76
N TYR A 109 -18.36 0.51 46.99
CA TYR A 109 -19.36 1.47 47.42
C TYR A 109 -20.29 1.87 46.27
N GLU A 110 -21.52 2.23 46.61
CA GLU A 110 -22.52 2.83 45.72
C GLU A 110 -23.36 3.84 46.49
N ILE A 111 -23.85 4.89 45.82
CA ILE A 111 -24.74 5.89 46.42
C ILE A 111 -26.09 5.82 45.73
N HIS A 112 -27.14 5.79 46.54
CA HIS A 112 -28.50 5.54 46.10
C HIS A 112 -29.48 6.52 46.72
N GLU A 113 -30.60 6.74 46.02
CA GLU A 113 -31.71 7.51 46.53
C GLU A 113 -32.75 6.59 47.18
N VAL A 114 -33.29 6.99 48.33
CA VAL A 114 -34.37 6.25 48.99
C VAL A 114 -35.70 6.52 48.27
N LEU A 115 -36.37 5.46 47.80
CA LEU A 115 -37.73 5.55 47.23
C LEU A 115 -38.81 5.33 48.27
N SER A 116 -38.60 4.35 49.16
CA SER A 116 -39.54 4.06 50.24
C SER A 116 -38.87 3.28 51.34
N VAL A 117 -39.42 3.40 52.54
CA VAL A 117 -39.00 2.66 53.72
C VAL A 117 -40.21 1.90 54.25
N SER A 118 -40.08 0.59 54.42
CA SER A 118 -41.13 -0.29 54.93
C SER A 118 -40.56 -1.27 55.95
N GLY A 119 -40.81 -1.01 57.24
CA GLY A 119 -40.16 -1.76 58.30
C GLY A 119 -38.64 -1.53 58.26
N ASN A 120 -37.88 -2.62 58.11
CA ASN A 120 -36.42 -2.56 57.97
C ASN A 120 -35.95 -2.56 56.51
N ASP A 121 -36.86 -2.63 55.55
CA ASP A 121 -36.55 -2.64 54.13
C ASP A 121 -36.48 -1.21 53.60
N ILE A 122 -35.36 -0.88 52.97
CA ILE A 122 -35.13 0.35 52.22
C ILE A 122 -35.22 -0.02 50.75
N VAL A 123 -36.23 0.50 50.06
CA VAL A 123 -36.30 0.41 48.61
C VAL A 123 -35.55 1.60 48.06
N VAL A 124 -34.51 1.34 47.29
CA VAL A 124 -33.72 2.39 46.66
C VAL A 124 -33.99 2.48 45.17
N ALA A 125 -33.89 3.70 44.65
CA ALA A 125 -33.78 4.01 43.26
C ALA A 125 -32.30 4.16 42.92
N GLU A 126 -31.93 3.66 41.75
CA GLU A 126 -30.93 4.36 40.96
C GLU A 126 -31.52 5.72 40.62
N GLN A 127 -30.82 6.83 40.91
CA GLN A 127 -31.30 8.15 40.55
C GLN A 127 -31.79 8.13 39.10
N GLY A 128 -33.08 8.39 38.89
CA GLY A 128 -33.64 8.46 37.55
C GLY A 128 -33.62 7.15 36.77
N ASN A 129 -34.15 6.04 37.33
CA ASN A 129 -34.70 4.87 36.62
C ASN A 129 -34.42 4.84 35.10
N LEU A 130 -33.20 4.45 34.68
CA LEU A 130 -32.84 3.91 33.37
C LEU A 130 -31.31 3.67 33.29
N CYS A 131 -30.84 2.59 33.90
CA CYS A 131 -29.77 1.78 33.34
C CYS A 131 -30.45 0.43 33.02
N PHE A 132 -30.39 -0.07 31.78
CA PHE A 132 -31.31 -1.08 31.20
C PHE A 132 -31.36 -2.46 31.90
N SER A 133 -30.79 -2.61 33.09
CA SER A 133 -30.85 -3.79 33.94
C SER A 133 -30.95 -3.35 35.40
N ASN A 134 -32.03 -3.74 36.08
CA ASN A 134 -32.27 -3.47 37.50
C ASN A 134 -31.25 -4.21 38.39
N GLN A 135 -30.01 -3.74 38.46
CA GLN A 135 -28.95 -4.39 39.22
C GLN A 135 -27.95 -3.40 39.80
N LEU A 136 -27.72 -3.46 41.12
CA LEU A 136 -26.51 -2.94 41.76
C LEU A 136 -25.29 -3.18 40.85
N ILE A 137 -24.47 -2.15 40.66
CA ILE A 137 -23.29 -2.18 39.78
C ILE A 137 -22.29 -3.22 40.31
N TYR A 138 -22.22 -3.36 41.64
CA TYR A 138 -21.41 -4.32 42.35
C TYR A 138 -22.26 -5.28 43.18
N SER A 139 -21.73 -6.49 43.37
CA SER A 139 -22.28 -7.40 44.37
C SER A 139 -21.76 -7.03 45.75
N PHE A 140 -22.67 -6.97 46.73
CA PHE A 140 -22.35 -6.69 48.13
C PHE A 140 -22.61 -7.93 48.99
N ASP A 141 -21.69 -8.21 49.92
CA ASP A 141 -21.88 -9.16 51.01
C ASP A 141 -22.55 -8.42 52.18
N ALA A 142 -23.80 -8.78 52.46
CA ALA A 142 -24.59 -8.16 53.53
C ALA A 142 -23.86 -8.12 54.87
N SER A 143 -23.10 -9.17 55.23
CA SER A 143 -22.44 -9.28 56.53
C SER A 143 -21.34 -8.24 56.74
N ASN A 144 -20.72 -7.80 55.64
CA ASN A 144 -19.59 -6.87 55.60
C ASN A 144 -19.99 -5.48 55.07
N THR A 145 -21.28 -5.25 54.82
CA THR A 145 -21.81 -4.03 54.21
C THR A 145 -22.58 -3.21 55.23
N GLN A 146 -22.34 -1.90 55.23
CA GLN A 146 -23.12 -0.92 55.98
C GLN A 146 -23.87 0.03 55.05
N VAL A 147 -25.00 0.53 55.55
CA VAL A 147 -25.70 1.69 55.00
C VAL A 147 -25.26 2.92 55.78
N ILE A 148 -24.87 3.98 55.08
CA ILE A 148 -24.58 5.29 55.64
C ILE A 148 -25.61 6.28 55.11
N ARG A 149 -26.34 6.98 55.98
CA ARG A 149 -27.21 8.10 55.56
C ARG A 149 -26.35 9.33 55.29
N ILE A 150 -26.56 9.96 54.13
CA ILE A 150 -25.78 11.12 53.67
C ILE A 150 -26.66 12.37 53.75
N PRO A 151 -26.26 13.41 54.51
CA PRO A 151 -26.97 14.67 54.51
C PRO A 151 -26.70 15.45 53.20
N GLN A 152 -27.72 16.18 52.76
CA GLN A 152 -27.78 16.91 51.49
C GLN A 152 -28.02 18.40 51.75
N PHE A 153 -26.95 19.14 52.05
CA PHE A 153 -27.03 20.56 52.40
C PHE A 153 -27.11 21.46 51.17
N ASN A 154 -27.78 22.61 51.32
CA ASN A 154 -27.71 23.68 50.34
C ASN A 154 -26.41 24.48 50.51
N ASN A 155 -26.11 24.92 51.74
CA ASN A 155 -24.79 25.40 52.15
C ASN A 155 -24.45 24.86 53.54
N LEU A 156 -23.18 24.58 53.79
CA LEU A 156 -22.70 24.11 55.08
C LEU A 156 -21.54 24.98 55.57
N THR A 157 -21.64 25.51 56.79
CA THR A 157 -20.54 26.22 57.47
C THR A 157 -20.12 25.50 58.74
N ILE A 158 -18.82 25.24 58.88
CA ILE A 158 -18.21 24.65 60.06
C ILE A 158 -17.41 25.72 60.77
N ASN A 159 -17.81 26.07 62.00
CA ASN A 159 -17.17 27.16 62.74
C ASN A 159 -15.75 26.80 63.20
N ALA A 160 -14.93 27.83 63.41
CA ALA A 160 -13.60 27.66 63.96
C ALA A 160 -13.65 26.99 65.35
N GLY A 161 -12.76 26.01 65.58
CA GLY A 161 -12.70 25.24 66.82
C GLY A 161 -13.75 24.13 66.94
N VAL A 162 -14.55 23.88 65.90
CA VAL A 162 -15.56 22.82 65.85
C VAL A 162 -15.07 21.65 65.00
N THR A 163 -15.33 20.43 65.46
CA THR A 163 -15.05 19.19 64.72
C THR A 163 -16.34 18.52 64.27
N VAL A 164 -16.45 18.28 62.97
CA VAL A 164 -17.44 17.37 62.37
C VAL A 164 -16.77 16.01 62.16
N THR A 165 -17.44 14.94 62.58
CA THR A 165 -16.83 13.60 62.65
C THR A 165 -17.82 12.48 62.32
N ALA A 166 -17.34 11.24 62.40
CA ALA A 166 -18.09 9.99 62.19
C ALA A 166 -18.17 9.16 63.48
N THR A 167 -18.92 8.06 63.49
CA THR A 167 -18.71 7.04 64.55
C THR A 167 -17.49 6.20 64.16
N PRO A 168 -16.56 5.85 65.06
CA PRO A 168 -15.44 4.96 64.72
C PRO A 168 -15.91 3.59 64.21
N TRP A 169 -15.18 2.99 63.27
CA TRP A 169 -15.45 1.64 62.80
C TRP A 169 -15.36 0.63 63.95
N ASN A 170 -16.40 -0.19 64.10
CA ASN A 170 -16.50 -1.17 65.18
C ASN A 170 -16.43 -2.63 64.70
N GLY A 171 -16.12 -2.86 63.42
CA GLY A 171 -16.18 -4.18 62.78
C GLY A 171 -17.45 -4.44 61.97
N LEU A 172 -18.49 -3.61 62.14
CA LEU A 172 -19.77 -3.76 61.42
C LEU A 172 -20.20 -2.46 60.73
N VAL A 173 -20.10 -1.33 61.44
CA VAL A 173 -20.53 -0.01 60.97
C VAL A 173 -19.58 1.10 61.48
N GLY A 174 -19.66 2.28 60.87
CA GLY A 174 -18.86 3.45 61.21
C GLY A 174 -17.69 3.69 60.26
N GLY A 175 -16.82 4.64 60.61
CA GLY A 175 -15.59 4.98 59.92
C GLY A 175 -15.75 5.91 58.71
N VAL A 176 -16.97 6.22 58.28
CA VAL A 176 -17.25 7.00 57.06
C VAL A 176 -17.91 8.34 57.38
N LEU A 177 -17.25 9.45 57.05
CA LEU A 177 -17.84 10.78 57.03
C LEU A 177 -18.21 11.13 55.59
N ALA A 178 -19.50 11.16 55.27
CA ALA A 178 -20.00 11.44 53.92
C ALA A 178 -20.97 12.64 53.92
N MET A 179 -20.84 13.54 52.95
CA MET A 179 -21.78 14.66 52.79
C MET A 179 -21.92 15.11 51.34
N ASP A 180 -23.10 15.66 51.02
CA ASP A 180 -23.43 16.26 49.74
C ASP A 180 -23.87 17.72 49.97
N VAL A 181 -23.19 18.67 49.33
CA VAL A 181 -23.39 20.11 49.52
C VAL A 181 -23.62 20.77 48.17
N ALA A 182 -24.86 21.15 47.85
CA ALA A 182 -25.20 21.70 46.54
C ALA A 182 -24.46 23.01 46.22
N GLY A 183 -24.18 23.83 47.24
CA GLY A 183 -23.50 25.11 47.13
C GLY A 183 -22.16 25.14 47.87
N ASN A 184 -22.04 26.05 48.84
CA ASN A 184 -20.77 26.31 49.51
C ASN A 184 -20.58 25.46 50.77
N LEU A 185 -19.45 24.76 50.85
CA LEU A 185 -18.90 24.16 52.07
C LEU A 185 -17.77 25.05 52.61
N ILE A 186 -18.00 25.70 53.76
CA ILE A 186 -17.03 26.56 54.43
C ILE A 186 -16.46 25.84 55.66
N VAL A 187 -15.22 25.36 55.57
CA VAL A 187 -14.51 24.65 56.64
C VAL A 187 -13.57 25.61 57.37
N ASN A 188 -14.04 26.22 58.47
CA ASN A 188 -13.17 26.98 59.40
C ASN A 188 -12.70 26.14 60.59
N GLY A 189 -13.41 25.05 60.89
CA GLY A 189 -13.08 24.05 61.91
C GLY A 189 -12.32 22.86 61.35
N SER A 190 -12.72 21.64 61.74
CA SER A 190 -12.14 20.39 61.24
C SER A 190 -13.21 19.39 60.80
N LEU A 191 -12.97 18.69 59.69
CA LEU A 191 -13.57 17.40 59.37
C LEU A 191 -12.57 16.34 59.80
N ASP A 192 -12.88 15.49 60.78
CA ASP A 192 -11.88 14.59 61.38
C ASP A 192 -12.41 13.17 61.60
N VAL A 193 -11.77 12.22 60.94
CA VAL A 193 -11.97 10.77 61.11
C VAL A 193 -10.63 10.06 61.37
N SER A 194 -9.70 10.76 62.01
CA SER A 194 -8.39 10.20 62.36
C SER A 194 -8.55 9.03 63.36
N GLY A 195 -7.98 7.87 63.04
CA GLY A 195 -8.09 6.65 63.85
C GLY A 195 -9.46 5.97 63.81
N PHE A 196 -10.36 6.33 62.88
CA PHE A 196 -11.74 5.81 62.84
C PHE A 196 -11.94 4.66 61.83
N GLY A 197 -10.88 4.24 61.16
CA GLY A 197 -10.83 3.11 60.22
C GLY A 197 -10.59 1.77 60.93
N PHE A 198 -9.87 0.85 60.28
CA PHE A 198 -9.68 -0.49 60.83
C PHE A 198 -8.96 -0.47 62.18
N ARG A 199 -9.45 -1.26 63.13
CA ARG A 199 -8.98 -1.31 64.52
C ARG A 199 -7.56 -1.88 64.60
N GLY A 200 -6.77 -1.38 65.55
CA GLY A 200 -5.45 -1.97 65.84
C GLY A 200 -5.55 -3.34 66.52
N GLY A 201 -4.45 -4.09 66.49
CA GLY A 201 -4.32 -5.36 67.20
C GLY A 201 -4.48 -5.17 68.70
N VAL A 202 -5.17 -6.11 69.34
CA VAL A 202 -5.43 -6.05 70.79
C VAL A 202 -4.24 -6.61 71.56
N ILE A 203 -3.96 -6.02 72.73
CA ILE A 203 -2.92 -6.53 73.63
C ILE A 203 -3.31 -7.93 74.10
N ASP A 204 -2.39 -8.86 73.90
CA ASP A 204 -2.38 -10.17 74.53
C ASP A 204 -1.25 -10.23 75.56
N ASN A 205 -1.47 -10.92 76.67
CA ASN A 205 -0.51 -11.01 77.78
C ASN A 205 -0.19 -12.45 78.17
N SER A 206 -0.18 -13.36 77.20
CA SER A 206 0.02 -14.79 77.42
C SER A 206 1.31 -15.33 76.78
N SER A 207 2.16 -14.46 76.21
CA SER A 207 3.33 -14.85 75.42
C SER A 207 4.33 -15.72 76.19
N ALA A 208 4.82 -16.76 75.54
CA ALA A 208 5.72 -17.77 76.12
C ALA A 208 7.11 -17.21 76.51
N ALA A 209 7.87 -18.02 77.26
CA ALA A 209 9.12 -17.59 77.89
C ALA A 209 10.26 -17.24 76.90
N SER A 210 11.17 -16.40 77.38
CA SER A 210 12.30 -15.74 76.66
C SER A 210 13.32 -16.60 75.92
N SER A 211 13.21 -17.93 75.93
CA SER A 211 14.16 -18.83 75.25
C SER A 211 13.59 -19.51 74.01
N GLU A 212 12.30 -19.32 73.72
CA GLU A 212 11.66 -19.95 72.57
C GLU A 212 11.88 -19.13 71.30
N PHE A 213 12.16 -19.82 70.19
CA PHE A 213 12.31 -19.20 68.88
C PHE A 213 11.00 -19.37 68.11
N ARG A 214 10.22 -18.29 68.00
CA ARG A 214 8.95 -18.24 67.26
C ARG A 214 9.08 -17.32 66.02
N PRO A 215 9.57 -17.83 64.87
CA PRO A 215 9.77 -17.02 63.68
C PRO A 215 8.56 -16.98 62.74
N ASP A 216 7.49 -17.69 63.07
CA ASP A 216 6.42 -17.97 62.12
C ASP A 216 5.56 -16.73 61.88
N TYR A 217 5.01 -16.65 60.68
CA TYR A 217 4.19 -15.53 60.22
C TYR A 217 2.77 -15.60 60.77
N PHE A 218 2.38 -16.76 61.31
CA PHE A 218 1.07 -16.95 61.91
C PHE A 218 1.16 -17.91 63.09
N TYR A 219 0.28 -17.68 64.07
CA TYR A 219 0.03 -18.60 65.16
C TYR A 219 -1.47 -18.68 65.48
N PRO A 220 -2.00 -19.90 65.72
CA PRO A 220 -3.38 -20.07 66.20
C PRO A 220 -3.51 -19.86 67.71
N GLY A 221 -2.40 -19.91 68.46
CA GLY A 221 -2.37 -19.76 69.91
C GLY A 221 -1.86 -18.39 70.34
N GLU A 222 -2.49 -17.83 71.37
CA GLU A 222 -2.16 -16.55 71.99
C GLU A 222 -0.74 -16.50 72.59
N ALA A 223 -0.22 -17.64 73.05
CA ALA A 223 1.08 -17.69 73.71
C ALA A 223 2.29 -17.59 72.75
N ASP A 224 2.07 -17.59 71.43
CA ASP A 224 3.14 -17.70 70.44
C ASP A 224 3.48 -16.37 69.73
N GLY A 225 2.69 -15.31 69.94
CA GLY A 225 2.93 -13.95 69.43
C GLY A 225 1.74 -13.00 69.70
N ALA A 226 1.83 -11.75 69.24
CA ALA A 226 0.81 -10.73 69.46
C ALA A 226 -0.26 -10.69 68.36
N GLU A 227 -1.42 -10.08 68.65
CA GLU A 227 -2.50 -9.93 67.69
C GLU A 227 -2.13 -8.99 66.52
N LYS A 228 -2.59 -9.37 65.34
CA LYS A 228 -2.50 -8.56 64.12
C LYS A 228 -3.58 -7.47 64.10
N GLY A 229 -3.30 -6.37 63.39
CA GLY A 229 -4.29 -5.31 63.15
C GLY A 229 -5.42 -5.76 62.21
N GLU A 230 -6.58 -5.10 62.30
CA GLU A 230 -7.71 -5.32 61.41
C GLU A 230 -7.39 -4.85 59.98
N SER A 231 -7.99 -5.52 59.00
CA SER A 231 -7.75 -5.29 57.58
C SER A 231 -9.00 -5.56 56.74
N ILE A 232 -8.89 -5.38 55.43
CA ILE A 232 -9.91 -5.81 54.46
C ILE A 232 -10.21 -7.32 54.45
N LEU A 233 -9.37 -8.15 55.06
CA LEU A 233 -9.60 -9.59 55.22
C LEU A 233 -10.46 -9.94 56.44
N GLY A 234 -10.70 -8.99 57.35
CA GLY A 234 -11.41 -9.23 58.60
C GLY A 234 -10.59 -8.82 59.83
N PHE A 235 -10.97 -9.38 60.98
CA PHE A 235 -10.28 -9.20 62.26
C PHE A 235 -10.41 -10.46 63.11
N GLN A 236 -9.44 -10.79 63.96
CA GLN A 236 -9.62 -11.80 65.00
C GLN A 236 -10.18 -13.16 64.52
N THR A 237 -11.48 -13.43 64.68
CA THR A 237 -12.09 -14.75 64.39
C THR A 237 -11.98 -15.09 62.91
N GLU A 238 -12.06 -14.08 62.06
CA GLU A 238 -11.85 -14.18 60.63
C GLU A 238 -10.42 -14.67 60.35
N TYR A 239 -9.42 -14.17 61.08
CA TYR A 239 -8.02 -14.60 60.93
C TYR A 239 -7.82 -16.06 61.36
N ASP A 240 -8.48 -16.51 62.43
CA ASP A 240 -8.40 -17.90 62.89
C ASP A 240 -8.83 -18.91 61.82
N SER A 241 -9.73 -18.51 60.93
CA SER A 241 -10.21 -19.38 59.86
C SER A 241 -9.18 -19.67 58.77
N TYR A 242 -8.10 -18.87 58.67
CA TYR A 242 -7.12 -18.99 57.58
C TYR A 242 -5.65 -18.84 57.98
N GLY A 243 -5.35 -18.86 59.27
CA GLY A 243 -3.96 -18.82 59.72
C GLY A 243 -3.78 -18.35 61.14
N GLY A 244 -4.81 -17.89 61.84
CA GLY A 244 -4.64 -17.45 63.21
C GLY A 244 -4.30 -15.96 63.31
N ARG A 245 -4.88 -15.34 64.34
CA ARG A 245 -4.80 -13.91 64.58
C ARG A 245 -3.46 -13.42 65.14
N TYR A 246 -2.52 -14.32 65.46
CA TYR A 246 -1.26 -13.98 66.12
C TYR A 246 -0.03 -14.08 65.21
N GLY A 247 1.03 -13.35 65.57
CA GLY A 247 2.36 -13.42 64.97
C GLY A 247 2.66 -12.38 63.88
N ARG A 248 3.81 -12.50 63.22
CA ARG A 248 4.42 -11.39 62.45
C ARG A 248 3.89 -11.13 61.06
N GLY A 249 3.18 -12.06 60.43
CA GLY A 249 2.65 -11.87 59.08
C GLY A 249 1.58 -10.78 59.04
N ALA A 250 1.63 -9.92 58.02
CA ALA A 250 0.68 -8.84 57.80
C ALA A 250 -0.60 -9.35 57.10
N PRO A 251 -1.80 -9.28 57.73
CA PRO A 251 -3.05 -9.64 57.08
C PRO A 251 -3.50 -8.50 56.16
N ALA A 252 -3.31 -8.66 54.84
CA ALA A 252 -3.59 -7.60 53.87
C ALA A 252 -3.03 -6.24 54.30
N ASN A 253 -3.88 -5.23 54.43
CA ASN A 253 -3.46 -3.89 54.82
C ASN A 253 -3.33 -3.68 56.33
N GLY A 254 -3.68 -4.66 57.15
CA GLY A 254 -3.39 -4.64 58.59
C GLY A 254 -1.92 -4.99 58.89
N GLY A 255 -1.38 -4.42 59.95
CA GLY A 255 -0.03 -4.72 60.43
C GLY A 255 0.04 -6.08 61.13
N GLY A 256 1.15 -6.79 60.96
CA GLY A 256 1.44 -8.01 61.72
C GLY A 256 1.66 -7.71 63.21
N GLY A 257 1.34 -8.65 64.08
CA GLY A 257 1.69 -8.55 65.50
C GLY A 257 3.18 -8.78 65.75
N GLY A 258 3.68 -8.45 66.93
CA GLY A 258 5.00 -8.89 67.38
C GLY A 258 5.10 -10.42 67.50
N ASN A 259 6.27 -11.00 67.25
CA ASN A 259 6.55 -12.40 67.63
C ASN A 259 7.25 -12.49 69.00
N SER A 260 7.35 -13.74 69.50
CA SER A 260 7.72 -14.05 70.87
C SER A 260 8.95 -13.33 71.43
N HIS A 261 8.74 -12.84 72.64
CA HIS A 261 9.62 -12.10 73.53
C HIS A 261 9.99 -10.71 73.00
N ASN A 262 8.95 -9.87 73.00
CA ASN A 262 9.01 -8.43 72.91
C ASN A 262 9.44 -7.92 71.51
N GLY A 263 8.93 -8.56 70.46
CA GLY A 263 8.92 -7.97 69.13
C GLY A 263 7.82 -6.90 69.02
N GLY A 264 8.12 -5.77 68.40
CA GLY A 264 7.14 -4.70 68.17
C GLY A 264 6.10 -5.06 67.12
N GLY A 265 4.93 -4.43 67.21
CA GLY A 265 3.88 -4.55 66.20
C GLY A 265 4.25 -3.83 64.89
N GLY A 266 3.84 -4.39 63.76
CA GLY A 266 3.97 -3.75 62.44
C GLY A 266 2.89 -2.68 62.24
N GLY A 267 3.20 -1.62 61.49
CA GLY A 267 2.23 -0.59 61.15
C GLY A 267 1.23 -1.05 60.10
N GLY A 268 0.02 -0.49 60.11
CA GLY A 268 -0.98 -0.72 59.06
C GLY A 268 -0.60 -0.05 57.74
N ALA A 269 -1.37 -0.29 56.68
CA ALA A 269 -1.18 0.32 55.37
C ALA A 269 -2.48 0.78 54.71
N ASN A 270 -2.31 1.69 53.76
CA ASN A 270 -3.30 2.07 52.77
C ASN A 270 -2.52 2.46 51.49
N GLY A 271 -3.09 3.26 50.58
CA GLY A 271 -2.42 4.03 49.52
C GLY A 271 -1.18 3.40 48.87
N ASN A 272 -1.34 2.86 47.66
CA ASN A 272 -0.22 2.26 46.94
C ASN A 272 0.61 3.31 46.19
N ASN A 273 1.77 3.65 46.73
CA ASN A 273 2.72 4.58 46.12
C ASN A 273 3.56 4.01 44.96
N GLY A 274 3.28 2.79 44.49
CA GLY A 274 3.95 2.16 43.35
C GLY A 274 5.30 1.48 43.68
N VAL A 275 5.78 1.57 44.92
CA VAL A 275 6.95 0.81 45.38
C VAL A 275 6.52 -0.63 45.70
N ALA A 276 7.43 -1.60 45.57
CA ALA A 276 7.14 -2.98 45.94
C ALA A 276 6.98 -3.12 47.46
N TRP A 277 5.97 -3.88 47.89
CA TRP A 277 5.83 -4.24 49.30
C TRP A 277 6.79 -5.36 49.66
N LEU A 278 7.65 -5.12 50.65
CA LEU A 278 8.55 -6.12 51.22
C LEU A 278 8.14 -6.51 52.65
N GLY A 279 7.17 -5.80 53.23
CA GLY A 279 6.73 -5.97 54.63
C GLY A 279 7.65 -5.32 55.66
N GLN A 280 8.68 -4.61 55.18
CA GLN A 280 9.81 -4.17 55.99
C GLN A 280 9.84 -2.66 56.26
N GLY A 281 8.97 -1.88 55.60
CA GLY A 281 8.94 -0.41 55.70
C GLY A 281 10.21 0.31 55.23
N ASN A 282 10.31 1.59 55.60
CA ASN A 282 11.42 2.46 55.24
C ASN A 282 12.31 2.75 56.46
N PRO A 283 13.61 2.44 56.40
CA PRO A 283 14.56 2.77 57.45
C PRO A 283 14.59 4.28 57.76
N ASP A 284 14.52 4.65 59.04
CA ASP A 284 14.76 6.04 59.44
C ASP A 284 16.27 6.33 59.43
N LEU A 285 16.65 7.39 58.72
CA LEU A 285 18.03 7.83 58.51
C LEU A 285 18.31 9.21 59.11
N SER A 286 17.37 9.77 59.89
CA SER A 286 17.52 11.10 60.48
C SER A 286 18.61 11.18 61.56
N GLY A 287 18.95 10.05 62.19
CA GLY A 287 20.07 9.92 63.12
C GLY A 287 21.42 9.71 62.42
N SER A 288 22.48 10.38 62.90
CA SER A 288 23.81 10.38 62.28
C SER A 288 24.47 8.99 62.15
N ASN A 289 24.06 8.02 62.99
CA ASN A 289 24.64 6.68 63.03
C ASN A 289 23.70 5.60 62.46
N TRP A 290 22.46 5.93 62.14
CA TRP A 290 21.44 4.93 61.82
C TRP A 290 21.65 4.25 60.47
N ASN A 291 22.20 4.96 59.49
CA ASN A 291 22.57 4.39 58.19
C ASN A 291 23.50 3.16 58.35
N GLN A 292 24.57 3.31 59.14
CA GLN A 292 25.52 2.21 59.38
C GLN A 292 24.87 1.03 60.13
N ALA A 293 24.03 1.31 61.13
CA ALA A 293 23.32 0.26 61.86
C ALA A 293 22.38 -0.54 60.93
N TRP A 294 21.66 0.17 60.04
CA TRP A 294 20.80 -0.47 59.05
C TRP A 294 21.60 -1.35 58.09
N ASP A 295 22.74 -0.91 57.58
CA ASP A 295 23.55 -1.71 56.65
C ASP A 295 24.15 -2.98 57.29
N ILE A 296 24.22 -3.04 58.63
CA ILE A 296 24.74 -4.19 59.40
C ILE A 296 23.65 -5.24 59.69
N ASP A 297 22.37 -4.88 59.66
CA ASP A 297 21.23 -5.80 59.87
C ASP A 297 21.31 -7.02 58.94
N GLY A 298 21.70 -6.81 57.68
CA GLY A 298 21.89 -7.87 56.68
C GLY A 298 20.59 -8.38 56.02
N THR A 299 19.42 -8.08 56.59
CA THR A 299 18.08 -8.28 56.01
C THR A 299 17.48 -6.99 55.45
N LEU A 300 17.77 -5.86 56.09
CA LEU A 300 17.52 -4.49 55.64
C LEU A 300 18.82 -3.73 55.46
N ASN A 301 18.79 -2.68 54.65
CA ASN A 301 19.87 -1.70 54.51
C ASN A 301 19.30 -0.29 54.40
N SER A 302 20.14 0.73 54.52
CA SER A 302 19.76 2.14 54.43
C SER A 302 19.12 2.55 53.09
N ALA A 303 19.29 1.75 52.04
CA ALA A 303 18.73 2.00 50.72
C ALA A 303 17.40 1.25 50.47
N THR A 304 16.93 0.48 51.44
CA THR A 304 15.70 -0.31 51.27
C THR A 304 14.50 0.60 51.24
N ALA A 305 13.67 0.43 50.23
CA ALA A 305 12.36 1.04 50.14
C ALA A 305 11.31 -0.08 50.12
N SER A 306 10.29 0.06 50.93
CA SER A 306 9.12 -0.82 50.94
C SER A 306 7.88 0.04 51.02
N SER A 307 6.91 -0.18 50.14
CA SER A 307 5.59 0.43 50.28
C SER A 307 4.84 -0.09 51.50
N GLY A 308 3.78 0.60 51.94
CA GLY A 308 2.87 0.14 52.99
C GLY A 308 3.30 0.55 54.41
N GLY A 309 3.00 -0.30 55.39
CA GLY A 309 3.35 -0.06 56.79
C GLY A 309 4.82 -0.35 57.08
N GLY A 310 5.28 0.18 58.20
CA GLY A 310 6.59 -0.08 58.79
C GLY A 310 6.62 -1.40 59.54
N ARG A 311 7.77 -2.08 59.57
CA ARG A 311 7.95 -3.26 60.43
C ARG A 311 8.18 -2.86 61.89
N GLY A 312 7.80 -3.74 62.80
CA GLY A 312 8.17 -3.68 64.20
C GLY A 312 9.63 -4.02 64.44
N GLY A 313 10.13 -3.60 65.60
CA GLY A 313 11.52 -3.76 66.00
C GLY A 313 11.92 -5.18 66.36
N TYR A 314 13.21 -5.35 66.61
CA TYR A 314 13.81 -6.65 66.95
C TYR A 314 13.30 -7.20 68.27
N THR A 315 13.43 -8.51 68.49
CA THR A 315 13.17 -9.10 69.81
C THR A 315 14.12 -8.57 70.88
N TYR A 316 13.84 -8.89 72.14
CA TYR A 316 14.73 -8.63 73.28
C TYR A 316 16.20 -9.07 73.08
N GLY A 317 17.12 -8.18 73.44
CA GLY A 317 18.50 -8.50 73.84
C GLY A 317 18.73 -8.12 75.31
N ARG A 318 19.71 -8.77 75.95
CA ARG A 318 20.01 -8.55 77.37
C ARG A 318 21.29 -7.76 77.59
N ASN A 319 22.28 -7.97 76.72
CA ASN A 319 23.59 -7.36 76.87
C ASN A 319 23.64 -6.04 76.09
N ASN A 320 24.28 -5.04 76.66
CA ASN A 320 24.67 -3.83 75.94
C ASN A 320 25.81 -4.17 74.96
N GLN A 321 25.53 -4.13 73.67
CA GLN A 321 26.49 -4.27 72.58
C GLN A 321 26.35 -3.06 71.66
N ASP A 322 27.35 -2.81 70.82
CA ASP A 322 27.33 -1.70 69.86
C ASP A 322 26.64 -2.14 68.56
N ALA A 323 25.44 -1.60 68.31
CA ALA A 323 24.65 -1.88 67.10
C ALA A 323 25.31 -1.44 65.79
N LEU A 324 26.39 -0.64 65.85
CA LEU A 324 27.20 -0.26 64.69
C LEU A 324 28.28 -1.28 64.35
N THR A 325 28.42 -2.36 65.12
CA THR A 325 29.44 -3.40 64.88
C THR A 325 28.94 -4.82 65.13
N VAL A 326 27.90 -5.02 65.96
CA VAL A 326 27.34 -6.34 66.27
C VAL A 326 25.95 -6.45 65.64
N PRO A 327 25.75 -7.32 64.64
CA PRO A 327 24.48 -7.44 63.93
C PRO A 327 23.37 -8.02 64.82
N PRO A 328 22.08 -7.72 64.50
CA PRO A 328 20.95 -8.45 65.07
C PRO A 328 21.07 -9.95 64.78
N GLY A 329 20.62 -10.79 65.72
CA GLY A 329 20.75 -12.25 65.67
C GLY A 329 22.06 -12.83 66.22
N ASP A 330 23.06 -12.00 66.51
CA ASP A 330 24.31 -12.46 67.13
C ASP A 330 24.10 -12.88 68.60
N ALA A 331 24.70 -14.00 69.00
CA ALA A 331 24.59 -14.53 70.37
C ALA A 331 25.20 -13.62 71.44
N LEU A 332 26.06 -12.66 71.07
CA LEU A 332 26.64 -11.67 72.00
C LEU A 332 25.58 -10.78 72.66
N TRP A 333 24.46 -10.54 71.99
CA TRP A 333 23.33 -9.79 72.55
C TRP A 333 22.65 -10.52 73.71
N SER A 334 22.79 -11.85 73.83
CA SER A 334 22.08 -12.69 74.81
C SER A 334 20.56 -12.50 74.74
N GLY A 335 19.80 -13.06 75.68
CA GLY A 335 18.34 -13.05 75.63
C GLY A 335 17.84 -13.77 74.37
N ASN A 336 17.11 -13.04 73.51
CA ASN A 336 16.63 -13.53 72.22
C ASN A 336 17.48 -13.04 71.04
N ASN A 337 18.73 -12.67 71.30
CA ASN A 337 19.73 -12.27 70.33
C ASN A 337 19.32 -11.08 69.45
N ARG A 338 18.33 -10.27 69.86
CA ARG A 338 17.89 -9.09 69.09
C ARG A 338 17.56 -9.44 67.63
N ARG A 339 16.71 -10.45 67.40
CA ARG A 339 16.39 -10.98 66.06
C ARG A 339 15.33 -10.15 65.35
N GLU A 340 15.41 -10.13 64.03
CA GLU A 340 14.36 -9.62 63.13
C GLU A 340 13.12 -10.50 63.19
N LEU A 341 12.26 -10.24 64.16
CA LEU A 341 10.97 -10.94 64.35
C LEU A 341 9.84 -9.97 64.71
N GLY A 342 10.02 -8.67 64.46
CA GLY A 342 8.93 -7.71 64.57
C GLY A 342 7.84 -7.98 63.54
N GLY A 343 6.64 -7.46 63.82
CA GLY A 343 5.51 -7.55 62.92
C GLY A 343 5.81 -6.91 61.57
N LEU A 344 5.44 -7.56 60.48
CA LEU A 344 5.55 -6.97 59.16
C LEU A 344 4.54 -5.83 59.00
N GLY A 345 4.94 -4.79 58.28
CA GLY A 345 4.05 -3.70 57.93
C GLY A 345 2.96 -4.14 56.95
N GLY A 346 1.77 -3.56 57.07
CA GLY A 346 0.62 -3.82 56.20
C GLY A 346 0.94 -3.63 54.73
N ARG A 347 0.23 -4.35 53.87
CA ARG A 347 0.31 -4.23 52.40
C ARG A 347 -0.53 -3.05 51.93
N PRO A 348 0.01 -2.16 51.08
CA PRO A 348 -0.81 -1.09 50.51
C PRO A 348 -1.93 -1.69 49.65
N VAL A 349 -3.05 -0.99 49.57
CA VAL A 349 -4.18 -1.36 48.71
C VAL A 349 -4.19 -0.46 47.47
N PRO A 350 -4.52 -1.01 46.29
CA PRO A 350 -4.67 -0.19 45.09
C PRO A 350 -5.93 0.66 45.22
N PHE A 351 -5.81 1.95 44.94
CA PHE A 351 -6.92 2.89 44.92
C PHE A 351 -7.58 2.92 43.53
N ASP A 352 -8.91 2.97 43.50
CA ASP A 352 -9.73 3.12 42.30
C ASP A 352 -11.03 3.85 42.69
N ASP A 353 -11.05 5.16 42.50
CA ASP A 353 -12.16 6.06 42.86
C ASP A 353 -13.49 5.72 42.19
N VAL A 354 -13.47 5.01 41.04
CA VAL A 354 -14.65 4.59 40.29
C VAL A 354 -15.47 3.54 41.03
N GLY A 355 -14.92 2.84 42.03
CA GLY A 355 -15.71 1.87 42.77
C GLY A 355 -15.09 1.21 43.97
N ARG A 356 -13.95 1.69 44.49
CA ARG A 356 -13.36 1.19 45.74
C ARG A 356 -12.73 2.28 46.59
N LEU A 357 -13.12 2.33 47.85
CA LEU A 357 -12.53 3.16 48.88
C LEU A 357 -12.14 2.29 50.07
N PHE A 358 -11.06 2.61 50.76
CA PHE A 358 -10.56 1.78 51.86
C PHE A 358 -10.34 2.60 53.11
N PHE A 359 -10.55 1.97 54.27
CA PHE A 359 -10.01 2.48 55.52
C PHE A 359 -8.50 2.24 55.59
N GLY A 360 -7.82 3.07 56.37
CA GLY A 360 -6.46 2.75 56.80
C GLY A 360 -6.48 1.43 57.57
N GLY A 361 -5.51 0.56 57.30
CA GLY A 361 -5.30 -0.67 58.08
C GLY A 361 -4.88 -0.37 59.52
N GLY A 362 -5.29 -1.21 60.45
CA GLY A 362 -4.84 -1.13 61.84
C GLY A 362 -3.41 -1.62 61.99
N GLY A 363 -2.63 -1.02 62.89
CA GLY A 363 -1.33 -1.55 63.31
C GLY A 363 -1.48 -2.81 64.15
N GLY A 364 -0.47 -3.67 64.18
CA GLY A 364 -0.44 -4.84 65.06
C GLY A 364 -0.05 -4.48 66.50
N ALA A 365 -0.43 -5.34 67.46
CA ALA A 365 0.00 -5.20 68.85
C ALA A 365 1.47 -5.60 69.02
N GLY A 366 2.10 -5.08 70.08
CA GLY A 366 3.38 -5.60 70.54
C GLY A 366 3.21 -6.88 71.36
N ASP A 367 4.24 -7.73 71.33
CA ASP A 367 4.30 -8.95 72.15
C ASP A 367 4.52 -8.62 73.63
N GLY A 368 3.82 -9.32 74.52
CA GLY A 368 3.93 -9.09 75.97
C GLY A 368 3.56 -10.27 76.85
N ASN A 369 4.14 -10.30 78.05
CA ASN A 369 3.89 -11.35 79.05
C ASN A 369 3.73 -10.84 80.48
N ASN A 370 3.78 -9.52 80.72
CA ASN A 370 3.67 -8.94 82.06
C ASN A 370 2.79 -7.66 82.12
N SER A 371 1.87 -7.52 81.17
CA SER A 371 0.86 -6.46 81.04
C SER A 371 1.45 -5.08 80.74
N GLN A 372 2.52 -5.04 79.94
CA GLN A 372 3.23 -3.82 79.60
C GLN A 372 3.32 -3.56 78.09
N ALA A 373 2.82 -4.49 77.26
CA ALA A 373 2.73 -4.30 75.81
C ALA A 373 1.74 -3.18 75.42
N GLY A 374 1.92 -2.67 74.20
CA GLY A 374 1.05 -1.66 73.61
C GLY A 374 0.13 -2.21 72.52
N ALA A 375 -1.11 -1.72 72.46
CA ALA A 375 -2.04 -2.02 71.37
C ALA A 375 -1.60 -1.36 70.06
N GLY A 376 -2.01 -1.94 68.94
CA GLY A 376 -1.84 -1.30 67.64
C GLY A 376 -2.71 -0.05 67.49
N GLY A 377 -2.25 0.92 66.71
CA GLY A 377 -3.03 2.09 66.35
C GLY A 377 -4.13 1.75 65.35
N ALA A 378 -5.33 2.32 65.52
CA ALA A 378 -6.39 2.22 64.51
C ALA A 378 -6.04 3.04 63.26
N GLY A 379 -6.41 2.55 62.08
CA GLY A 379 -6.22 3.30 60.84
C GLY A 379 -7.18 4.48 60.71
N GLY A 380 -6.93 5.39 59.76
CA GLY A 380 -7.80 6.51 59.45
C GLY A 380 -9.09 6.07 58.77
N GLY A 381 -10.17 6.82 59.00
CA GLY A 381 -11.46 6.59 58.38
C GLY A 381 -11.52 7.06 56.92
N LEU A 382 -12.74 7.20 56.41
CA LEU A 382 -13.04 7.64 55.06
C LEU A 382 -13.78 8.96 55.09
N ILE A 383 -13.36 9.92 54.28
CA ILE A 383 -14.08 11.18 54.03
C ILE A 383 -14.54 11.19 52.57
N TYR A 384 -15.84 11.38 52.36
CA TYR A 384 -16.47 11.51 51.04
C TYR A 384 -17.25 12.83 50.97
N ILE A 385 -16.87 13.71 50.06
CA ILE A 385 -17.51 15.04 49.92
C ILE A 385 -17.85 15.30 48.46
N VAL A 386 -19.09 15.71 48.21
CA VAL A 386 -19.49 16.37 46.96
C VAL A 386 -19.90 17.79 47.32
N ALA A 387 -19.31 18.78 46.65
CA ALA A 387 -19.66 20.19 46.83
C ALA A 387 -19.56 20.97 45.51
N ASP A 388 -20.24 22.10 45.38
CA ASP A 388 -19.90 23.05 44.30
C ASP A 388 -18.60 23.80 44.65
N THR A 389 -18.56 24.41 45.84
CA THR A 389 -17.38 25.12 46.33
C THR A 389 -16.95 24.66 47.72
N ILE A 390 -15.64 24.59 47.94
CA ILE A 390 -15.02 24.32 49.23
C ILE A 390 -14.03 25.44 49.57
N SER A 391 -14.21 26.04 50.74
CA SER A 391 -13.36 27.15 51.21
C SER A 391 -13.19 27.12 52.73
N GLY A 392 -12.45 28.08 53.27
CA GLY A 392 -12.17 28.19 54.72
C GLY A 392 -10.74 27.78 55.07
N GLY A 393 -10.27 28.20 56.25
CA GLY A 393 -8.88 27.97 56.70
C GLY A 393 -8.69 26.75 57.60
N GLY A 394 -9.67 25.84 57.63
CA GLY A 394 -9.71 24.65 58.48
C GLY A 394 -9.03 23.41 57.89
N THR A 395 -9.27 22.26 58.52
CA THR A 395 -8.62 20.99 58.21
C THR A 395 -9.59 19.87 57.84
N ILE A 396 -9.12 18.94 57.01
CA ILE A 396 -9.80 17.69 56.65
C ILE A 396 -8.83 16.55 56.96
N LEU A 397 -9.14 15.71 57.96
CA LEU A 397 -8.20 14.79 58.58
C LEU A 397 -8.73 13.36 58.55
N ALA A 398 -7.94 12.45 57.99
CA ALA A 398 -8.15 11.01 58.00
C ALA A 398 -6.86 10.30 58.41
N ASN A 399 -6.16 10.79 59.45
CA ASN A 399 -4.86 10.25 59.84
C ASN A 399 -5.00 8.89 60.55
N GLY A 400 -3.96 8.06 60.50
CA GLY A 400 -3.84 6.89 61.37
C GLY A 400 -3.55 7.29 62.82
N ALA A 401 -4.04 6.51 63.76
CA ALA A 401 -3.69 6.65 65.17
C ALA A 401 -2.30 6.07 65.43
N ASN A 402 -1.58 6.65 66.39
CA ASN A 402 -0.30 6.11 66.83
C ASN A 402 -0.49 4.75 67.51
N GLY A 403 0.51 3.87 67.39
CA GLY A 403 0.60 2.67 68.21
C GLY A 403 0.84 3.06 69.66
N GLU A 404 0.32 2.26 70.59
CA GLU A 404 0.54 2.52 71.99
C GLU A 404 1.98 2.19 72.39
N ASN A 405 2.55 3.07 73.20
CA ASN A 405 3.82 2.84 73.87
C ASN A 405 3.70 1.71 74.89
N THR A 406 4.83 1.16 75.32
CA THR A 406 4.88 0.26 76.48
C THR A 406 4.34 0.95 77.75
N GLN A 407 3.67 0.19 78.61
CA GLN A 407 2.97 0.69 79.80
C GLN A 407 3.51 0.09 81.11
N GLY A 408 3.12 0.63 82.26
CA GLY A 408 3.28 -0.07 83.56
C GLY A 408 4.61 0.13 84.31
N GLY A 409 5.57 0.91 83.81
CA GLY A 409 6.72 1.41 84.57
C GLY A 409 7.94 0.48 84.66
N GLY A 410 7.78 -0.82 84.35
CA GLY A 410 8.91 -1.72 84.02
C GLY A 410 9.25 -1.69 82.53
N ASN A 411 8.20 -1.55 81.73
CA ASN A 411 8.13 -1.46 80.28
C ASN A 411 8.92 -2.51 79.45
N ASN A 412 9.10 -3.70 79.99
CA ASN A 412 9.92 -4.77 79.41
C ASN A 412 9.11 -5.73 78.51
N ASP A 413 8.10 -5.20 77.85
CA ASP A 413 7.32 -5.83 76.77
C ASP A 413 7.49 -4.96 75.49
N ALA A 414 6.76 -5.22 74.42
CA ALA A 414 6.85 -4.44 73.18
C ALA A 414 5.64 -3.52 72.92
N PRO A 415 5.85 -2.35 72.30
CA PRO A 415 4.79 -1.44 71.87
C PRO A 415 4.12 -1.87 70.56
N GLY A 416 2.96 -1.27 70.27
CA GLY A 416 2.18 -1.54 69.07
C GLY A 416 2.62 -0.71 67.85
N GLY A 417 2.27 -1.17 66.65
CA GLY A 417 2.50 -0.45 65.41
C GLY A 417 1.45 0.65 65.16
N GLY A 418 1.81 1.68 64.39
CA GLY A 418 0.90 2.76 64.01
C GLY A 418 -0.16 2.33 63.00
N GLY A 419 -1.37 2.89 63.08
CA GLY A 419 -2.41 2.71 62.07
C GLY A 419 -2.08 3.50 60.81
N ALA A 420 -2.55 3.06 59.65
CA ALA A 420 -2.34 3.80 58.40
C ALA A 420 -3.29 4.99 58.25
N GLY A 421 -2.91 5.94 57.39
CA GLY A 421 -3.81 6.97 56.91
C GLY A 421 -5.02 6.40 56.16
N GLY A 422 -6.14 7.09 56.26
CA GLY A 422 -7.42 6.76 55.66
C GLY A 422 -7.55 7.22 54.21
N THR A 423 -8.79 7.40 53.76
CA THR A 423 -9.08 7.85 52.38
C THR A 423 -9.88 9.15 52.42
N VAL A 424 -9.48 10.15 51.64
CA VAL A 424 -10.22 11.39 51.42
C VAL A 424 -10.55 11.51 49.94
N LEU A 425 -11.84 11.49 49.60
CA LEU A 425 -12.36 11.66 48.25
C LEU A 425 -13.26 12.91 48.18
N ILE A 426 -12.90 13.86 47.33
CA ILE A 426 -13.64 15.13 47.21
C ILE A 426 -13.93 15.49 45.75
N SER A 427 -15.23 15.63 45.43
CA SER A 427 -15.68 16.39 44.25
C SER A 427 -15.90 17.85 44.60
N ALA A 428 -15.26 18.75 43.88
CA ALA A 428 -15.65 20.15 43.89
C ALA A 428 -15.40 20.81 42.53
N ASN A 429 -16.21 21.81 42.18
CA ASN A 429 -15.89 22.68 41.04
C ASN A 429 -14.79 23.68 41.42
N THR A 430 -14.83 24.19 42.66
CA THR A 430 -13.80 25.08 43.19
C THR A 430 -13.39 24.73 44.62
N MET A 431 -12.09 24.73 44.90
CA MET A 431 -11.52 24.44 46.22
C MET A 431 -10.37 25.39 46.55
N SER A 432 -10.36 25.94 47.76
CA SER A 432 -9.27 26.81 48.23
C SER A 432 -9.09 26.79 49.75
N SER A 433 -7.89 27.17 50.21
CA SER A 433 -7.55 27.50 51.61
C SER A 433 -7.59 26.39 52.67
N VAL A 434 -8.27 25.27 52.44
CA VAL A 434 -8.30 24.12 53.36
C VAL A 434 -6.98 23.32 53.32
N THR A 435 -6.70 22.57 54.39
CA THR A 435 -5.58 21.61 54.45
C THR A 435 -6.12 20.20 54.65
N ILE A 436 -5.59 19.22 53.90
CA ILE A 436 -6.06 17.83 53.90
C ILE A 436 -4.93 16.89 54.31
N ASN A 437 -5.15 16.06 55.33
CA ASN A 437 -4.18 15.08 55.78
C ASN A 437 -4.78 13.68 55.88
N ALA A 438 -4.03 12.69 55.41
CA ALA A 438 -4.25 11.26 55.58
C ALA A 438 -2.91 10.59 55.90
N ASP A 439 -2.22 11.11 56.91
CA ASP A 439 -0.89 10.65 57.33
C ASP A 439 -1.00 9.35 58.16
N GLY A 440 0.02 8.50 58.09
CA GLY A 440 0.14 7.33 58.96
C GLY A 440 0.46 7.71 60.41
N GLY A 441 -0.02 6.91 61.34
CA GLY A 441 0.30 7.05 62.76
C GLY A 441 1.71 6.59 63.08
N PHE A 442 2.33 7.17 64.11
CA PHE A 442 3.64 6.75 64.59
C PHE A 442 3.57 5.37 65.25
N GLY A 443 4.62 4.57 65.09
CA GLY A 443 4.80 3.36 65.89
C GLY A 443 5.00 3.71 67.36
N GLY A 444 4.55 2.84 68.26
CA GLY A 444 4.70 3.06 69.69
C GLY A 444 6.15 2.94 70.14
N ASP A 445 6.55 3.78 71.08
CA ASP A 445 7.86 3.77 71.69
C ASP A 445 7.98 2.68 72.75
N GLN A 446 9.14 2.05 72.78
CA GLN A 446 9.55 1.29 73.94
C GLN A 446 10.14 2.26 74.97
N LEU A 447 9.27 2.73 75.86
CA LEU A 447 9.67 3.46 77.06
C LEU A 447 10.39 2.47 77.97
N THR A 448 11.53 2.70 78.60
CA THR A 448 12.11 1.75 79.59
C THR A 448 13.19 2.39 80.42
N ILE A 449 13.50 1.75 81.55
CA ILE A 449 14.54 2.14 82.50
C ILE A 449 15.50 0.96 82.64
N GLY A 450 16.58 0.89 81.84
CA GLY A 450 17.59 -0.16 81.97
C GLY A 450 18.35 -0.50 80.69
N ASN A 451 18.89 -1.73 80.65
CA ASN A 451 19.67 -2.28 79.55
C ASN A 451 18.89 -3.30 78.69
N GLU A 452 17.57 -3.34 78.82
CA GLU A 452 16.69 -4.18 78.02
C GLU A 452 16.33 -3.44 76.72
N ASN A 453 16.58 -4.05 75.55
CA ASN A 453 16.43 -3.43 74.23
C ASN A 453 15.39 -4.16 73.36
N GLU A 454 14.14 -4.08 73.77
CA GLU A 454 12.95 -4.55 73.06
C GLU A 454 12.66 -3.74 71.79
N GLY A 455 11.93 -4.36 70.86
CA GLY A 455 11.64 -3.80 69.55
C GLY A 455 10.51 -2.79 69.58
N PRO A 456 10.70 -1.53 69.12
CA PRO A 456 9.63 -0.54 69.01
C PRO A 456 8.60 -0.88 67.93
N GLY A 457 7.50 -0.13 67.88
CA GLY A 457 6.45 -0.32 66.87
C GLY A 457 6.84 0.24 65.50
N GLY A 458 6.37 -0.38 64.43
CA GLY A 458 6.50 0.14 63.07
C GLY A 458 5.52 1.29 62.81
N GLY A 459 5.93 2.27 62.00
CA GLY A 459 5.04 3.38 61.59
C GLY A 459 3.95 2.95 60.62
N GLY A 460 2.77 3.56 60.66
CA GLY A 460 1.69 3.29 59.71
C GLY A 460 1.97 3.89 58.33
N GLY A 461 1.50 3.25 57.25
CA GLY A 461 1.58 3.82 55.90
C GLY A 461 0.68 5.05 55.72
N GLY A 462 1.04 5.92 54.78
CA GLY A 462 0.17 7.02 54.37
C GLY A 462 -1.11 6.56 53.67
N GLY A 463 -2.12 7.42 53.69
CA GLY A 463 -3.44 7.21 53.13
C GLY A 463 -3.56 7.61 51.66
N VAL A 464 -4.81 7.85 51.23
CA VAL A 464 -5.11 8.34 49.88
C VAL A 464 -5.90 9.63 49.96
N ILE A 465 -5.50 10.61 49.15
CA ILE A 465 -6.22 11.87 48.94
C ILE A 465 -6.47 12.04 47.45
N SER A 466 -7.74 12.12 47.07
CA SER A 466 -8.18 12.38 45.71
C SER A 466 -9.19 13.53 45.68
N ILE A 467 -8.88 14.58 44.93
CA ILE A 467 -9.62 15.85 44.95
C ILE A 467 -9.80 16.43 43.55
N SER A 468 -10.87 17.21 43.38
CA SER A 468 -11.10 18.07 42.22
C SER A 468 -11.40 19.52 42.65
N GLY A 469 -11.41 20.43 41.68
CA GLY A 469 -11.80 21.83 41.91
C GLY A 469 -10.69 22.79 42.31
N GLY A 470 -9.43 22.34 42.42
CA GLY A 470 -8.31 23.23 42.69
C GLY A 470 -7.12 22.54 43.33
N ALA A 471 -6.10 23.33 43.66
CA ALA A 471 -4.92 22.87 44.38
C ALA A 471 -4.96 23.40 45.82
N VAL A 472 -4.85 22.49 46.79
CA VAL A 472 -4.75 22.79 48.22
C VAL A 472 -3.57 22.01 48.84
N THR A 473 -3.22 22.32 50.07
CA THR A 473 -2.16 21.59 50.79
C THR A 473 -2.68 20.20 51.16
N THR A 474 -2.01 19.16 50.68
CA THR A 474 -2.30 17.75 50.96
C THR A 474 -1.10 17.06 51.60
N SER A 475 -1.35 16.13 52.51
CA SER A 475 -0.33 15.28 53.15
C SER A 475 -0.84 13.85 53.30
N ALA A 476 -0.06 12.88 52.83
CA ALA A 476 -0.33 11.46 53.04
C ALA A 476 1.00 10.75 53.36
N THR A 477 1.75 11.30 54.31
CA THR A 477 3.07 10.80 54.66
C THR A 477 2.97 9.53 55.49
N GLY A 478 3.97 8.66 55.38
CA GLY A 478 4.13 7.54 56.30
C GLY A 478 4.39 8.04 57.73
N GLY A 479 3.84 7.33 58.72
CA GLY A 479 4.14 7.57 60.13
C GLY A 479 5.57 7.15 60.47
N GLY A 480 6.19 7.84 61.43
CA GLY A 480 7.51 7.47 61.93
C GLY A 480 7.50 6.13 62.68
N ASN A 481 8.64 5.44 62.76
CA ASN A 481 8.79 4.31 63.68
C ASN A 481 8.79 4.78 65.13
N GLY A 482 8.43 3.86 66.03
CA GLY A 482 8.73 4.01 67.44
C GLY A 482 10.24 3.94 67.71
N LEU A 483 10.63 4.42 68.87
CA LEU A 483 12.00 4.44 69.36
C LEU A 483 12.13 3.62 70.66
N SER A 484 13.32 3.06 70.86
CA SER A 484 13.72 2.45 72.12
C SER A 484 14.52 3.47 72.94
N ASN A 485 14.05 3.70 74.17
CA ASN A 485 14.77 4.52 75.16
C ASN A 485 15.79 3.71 75.99
N SER A 486 16.12 2.49 75.55
CA SER A 486 17.06 1.61 76.24
C SER A 486 18.48 2.15 76.26
N THR A 487 19.15 2.04 77.41
CA THR A 487 20.58 2.39 77.51
C THR A 487 21.51 1.39 76.82
N ALA A 488 20.98 0.28 76.30
CA ALA A 488 21.74 -0.77 75.63
C ALA A 488 21.82 -0.62 74.10
N VAL A 489 21.10 0.34 73.49
CA VAL A 489 21.07 0.59 72.02
C VAL A 489 20.94 2.08 71.68
N THR A 490 21.61 2.95 72.45
CA THR A 490 21.50 4.41 72.30
C THR A 490 21.95 4.94 70.93
N GLU A 491 22.82 4.20 70.25
CA GLU A 491 23.38 4.49 68.94
C GLU A 491 22.41 4.15 67.80
N PHE A 492 21.37 3.36 68.07
CA PHE A 492 20.37 2.94 67.09
C PHE A 492 18.99 2.73 67.75
N MET A 493 18.39 3.85 68.16
CA MET A 493 17.08 3.89 68.81
C MET A 493 15.91 3.30 68.01
N PRO A 494 15.87 3.31 66.66
CA PRO A 494 14.82 2.61 65.92
C PRO A 494 14.76 1.12 66.28
N ASN A 495 15.90 0.54 66.67
CA ASN A 495 16.04 -0.84 67.13
C ASN A 495 15.28 -1.85 66.25
N GLY A 496 15.40 -1.66 64.94
CA GLY A 496 14.80 -2.52 63.93
C GLY A 496 13.42 -2.08 63.45
N ALA A 497 12.75 -1.16 64.13
CA ALA A 497 11.48 -0.60 63.66
C ALA A 497 11.71 0.39 62.52
N THR A 498 10.80 0.44 61.56
CA THR A 498 10.91 1.28 60.37
C THR A 498 9.69 2.17 60.20
N MET A 499 9.86 3.29 59.49
CA MET A 499 8.77 4.18 59.12
C MET A 499 7.83 3.48 58.15
N GLY A 500 6.57 3.91 58.15
CA GLY A 500 5.66 3.61 57.05
C GLY A 500 6.10 4.33 55.77
N ALA A 501 5.62 3.85 54.63
CA ALA A 501 5.79 4.55 53.37
C ALA A 501 4.75 5.65 53.21
N ASP A 502 5.10 6.68 52.45
CA ASP A 502 4.11 7.65 51.97
C ASP A 502 3.04 6.94 51.15
N GLY A 503 1.79 7.39 51.29
CA GLY A 503 0.67 6.94 50.50
C GLY A 503 0.57 7.76 49.21
N GLN A 504 -0.64 8.20 48.91
CA GLN A 504 -0.96 8.90 47.67
C GLN A 504 -1.64 10.25 47.98
N PRO A 505 -0.90 11.36 48.11
CA PRO A 505 -1.45 12.64 48.58
C PRO A 505 -2.19 13.44 47.51
N ASN A 506 -2.09 13.08 46.23
CA ASN A 506 -2.67 13.81 45.10
C ASN A 506 -3.09 12.86 43.97
N GLU A 507 -3.92 11.87 44.27
CA GLU A 507 -4.50 11.03 43.22
C GLU A 507 -5.52 11.86 42.43
N ILE A 508 -5.20 12.18 41.18
CA ILE A 508 -6.10 12.91 40.27
C ILE A 508 -6.54 11.94 39.16
N THR A 509 -7.27 10.92 39.57
CA THR A 509 -8.30 10.29 38.74
C THR A 509 -9.57 11.11 38.93
N SER A 510 -10.37 11.36 37.89
CA SER A 510 -11.52 12.26 37.95
C SER A 510 -12.49 11.82 39.06
N PRO A 511 -12.43 12.41 40.29
CA PRO A 511 -12.74 11.67 41.51
C PRO A 511 -14.20 11.23 41.60
N VAL A 512 -15.08 11.91 40.84
CA VAL A 512 -16.52 11.81 40.95
C VAL A 512 -17.21 11.97 39.58
N THR A 513 -16.49 12.21 38.47
CA THR A 513 -17.16 12.35 37.14
C THR A 513 -17.72 11.03 36.61
N ASN A 514 -17.20 9.90 37.13
CA ASN A 514 -17.68 8.55 36.87
C ASN A 514 -18.01 7.85 38.19
N LEU A 515 -18.74 8.51 39.10
CA LEU A 515 -19.35 7.74 40.18
C LEU A 515 -20.14 6.58 39.53
N PRO A 516 -20.23 5.40 40.17
CA PRO A 516 -21.18 4.35 39.83
C PRO A 516 -22.59 4.84 40.22
N ILE A 517 -23.00 5.93 39.58
CA ILE A 517 -24.23 6.68 39.71
C ILE A 517 -24.60 7.05 38.28
N CYS A 518 -25.68 6.49 37.76
CA CYS A 518 -26.31 7.01 36.56
C CYS A 518 -26.86 8.41 36.95
N VAL A 519 -26.12 9.48 36.67
CA VAL A 519 -26.59 10.87 36.88
C VAL A 519 -27.53 11.21 35.71
N ALA A 520 -28.69 11.78 35.99
CA ALA A 520 -29.51 12.40 34.94
C ALA A 520 -28.69 13.56 34.35
N GLY A 521 -28.14 13.33 33.16
CA GLY A 521 -27.40 14.27 32.34
C GLY A 521 -27.79 14.06 30.88
N ALA A 522 -27.37 14.98 30.01
CA ALA A 522 -27.45 14.73 28.59
C ALA A 522 -26.24 13.89 28.19
N ASP A 523 -26.46 12.77 27.49
CA ASP A 523 -25.40 11.90 26.97
C ASP A 523 -25.33 12.17 25.48
N VAL A 524 -24.40 13.04 25.06
CA VAL A 524 -24.26 13.44 23.67
C VAL A 524 -23.24 12.55 22.97
N GLN A 525 -23.75 11.56 22.26
CA GLN A 525 -22.96 10.73 21.38
C GLN A 525 -22.76 11.40 20.02
N VAL A 526 -21.59 11.18 19.42
CA VAL A 526 -21.38 11.47 18.01
C VAL A 526 -20.97 10.21 17.24
N ASP A 527 -21.71 9.93 16.16
CA ASP A 527 -21.35 8.92 15.17
C ASP A 527 -21.06 9.62 13.84
N LYS A 528 -19.85 9.47 13.33
CA LYS A 528 -19.47 9.95 12.02
C LYS A 528 -19.36 8.76 11.06
N SER A 529 -19.77 8.99 9.83
CA SER A 529 -19.65 7.99 8.77
C SER A 529 -19.17 8.64 7.47
N LEU A 530 -18.16 8.02 6.85
CA LEU A 530 -17.78 8.31 5.47
C LEU A 530 -18.87 7.75 4.54
N THR A 531 -19.59 8.62 3.85
CA THR A 531 -20.77 8.26 3.03
C THR A 531 -20.45 8.15 1.54
N SER A 532 -19.39 8.81 1.06
CA SER A 532 -18.88 8.65 -0.30
C SER A 532 -18.07 7.35 -0.42
N SER A 533 -18.22 6.60 -1.52
CA SER A 533 -17.43 5.38 -1.79
C SER A 533 -16.21 5.67 -2.68
N GLY A 534 -15.13 4.90 -2.48
CA GLY A 534 -13.91 4.97 -3.27
C GLY A 534 -13.99 4.20 -4.61
N PRO A 535 -12.92 4.21 -5.42
CA PRO A 535 -11.56 4.65 -5.09
C PRO A 535 -11.44 6.17 -4.92
N TYR A 536 -10.65 6.59 -3.93
CA TYR A 536 -10.40 8.00 -3.64
C TYR A 536 -9.11 8.45 -4.31
N ILE A 537 -9.11 9.66 -4.89
CA ILE A 537 -7.92 10.28 -5.49
C ILE A 537 -7.78 11.71 -4.97
N ALA A 538 -6.56 12.25 -4.96
CA ALA A 538 -6.31 13.63 -4.53
C ALA A 538 -7.17 14.62 -5.33
N GLY A 539 -7.72 15.64 -4.66
CA GLY A 539 -8.63 16.61 -5.25
C GLY A 539 -10.10 16.17 -5.36
N SER A 540 -10.41 14.88 -5.13
CA SER A 540 -11.81 14.43 -5.07
C SER A 540 -12.53 14.94 -3.83
N THR A 541 -13.85 15.10 -3.93
CA THR A 541 -14.72 15.39 -2.80
C THR A 541 -15.15 14.11 -2.10
N VAL A 542 -14.99 14.06 -0.78
CA VAL A 542 -15.57 13.06 0.11
C VAL A 542 -16.70 13.68 0.92
N THR A 543 -17.68 12.86 1.27
CA THR A 543 -18.85 13.29 2.05
C THR A 543 -18.96 12.50 3.34
N TYR A 544 -19.32 13.17 4.42
CA TYR A 544 -19.54 12.60 5.74
C TYR A 544 -20.94 12.92 6.25
N SER A 545 -21.51 11.98 7.00
CA SER A 545 -22.68 12.22 7.84
C SER A 545 -22.27 12.11 9.29
N ILE A 546 -22.42 13.19 10.05
CA ILE A 546 -22.23 13.22 11.50
C ILE A 546 -23.62 13.19 12.11
N THR A 547 -23.91 12.17 12.92
CA THR A 547 -25.13 12.06 13.71
C THR A 547 -24.78 12.35 15.15
N VAL A 548 -25.35 13.42 15.70
CA VAL A 548 -25.24 13.74 17.11
C VAL A 548 -26.52 13.30 17.77
N THR A 549 -26.44 12.41 18.75
CA THR A 549 -27.61 11.87 19.45
C THR A 549 -27.50 12.20 20.92
N ASN A 550 -28.58 12.70 21.53
CA ASN A 550 -28.66 12.76 22.97
C ASN A 550 -29.32 11.47 23.48
N ASN A 551 -28.52 10.50 23.92
CA ASN A 551 -28.98 9.26 24.54
C ASN A 551 -29.39 9.47 26.01
N GLY A 552 -29.12 10.65 26.57
CA GLY A 552 -29.34 10.98 27.96
C GLY A 552 -30.77 11.38 28.26
N LEU A 553 -31.10 11.43 29.55
CA LEU A 553 -32.47 11.64 30.01
C LEU A 553 -32.90 13.11 29.96
N ASP A 554 -31.93 14.03 30.06
CA ASP A 554 -32.14 15.47 30.02
C ASP A 554 -31.88 16.04 28.62
N SER A 555 -32.50 17.17 28.30
CA SER A 555 -32.17 17.93 27.10
C SER A 555 -30.76 18.50 27.20
N ALA A 556 -29.90 18.19 26.22
CA ALA A 556 -28.61 18.83 26.06
C ALA A 556 -28.80 20.26 25.54
N THR A 557 -28.15 21.25 26.12
CA THR A 557 -28.11 22.63 25.63
C THR A 557 -26.72 22.99 25.18
N ASN A 558 -26.64 23.94 24.25
CA ASN A 558 -25.37 24.46 23.74
C ASN A 558 -24.44 23.33 23.24
N VAL A 559 -25.00 22.33 22.54
CA VAL A 559 -24.23 21.18 22.07
C VAL A 559 -23.26 21.68 21.00
N GLN A 560 -21.96 21.64 21.29
CA GLN A 560 -20.89 22.09 20.41
C GLN A 560 -20.26 20.89 19.73
N VAL A 561 -20.37 20.83 18.41
CA VAL A 561 -19.77 19.80 17.57
C VAL A 561 -18.57 20.42 16.87
N THR A 562 -17.41 19.77 16.99
CA THR A 562 -16.18 20.18 16.28
C THR A 562 -15.67 19.08 15.37
N ASP A 563 -15.11 19.46 14.23
CA ASP A 563 -14.56 18.52 13.26
C ASP A 563 -13.09 18.83 12.97
N THR A 564 -12.26 17.79 12.98
CA THR A 564 -10.80 17.88 12.86
C THR A 564 -10.30 17.01 11.70
N PRO A 565 -10.42 17.50 10.46
CA PRO A 565 -9.95 16.80 9.27
C PRO A 565 -8.41 16.71 9.20
N SER A 566 -7.90 15.56 8.74
CA SER A 566 -6.50 15.37 8.34
C SER A 566 -6.42 15.01 6.85
N ASN A 567 -5.53 15.67 6.10
CA ASN A 567 -5.44 15.57 4.64
C ASN A 567 -6.78 15.85 3.90
N LEU A 568 -7.67 16.62 4.53
CA LEU A 568 -8.95 17.07 3.97
C LEU A 568 -9.13 18.57 4.20
N SER A 569 -9.80 19.25 3.27
CA SER A 569 -10.25 20.63 3.43
C SER A 569 -11.77 20.69 3.31
N ILE A 570 -12.45 21.06 4.40
CA ILE A 570 -13.92 21.15 4.44
C ILE A 570 -14.40 22.20 3.42
N ILE A 571 -15.27 21.76 2.51
CA ILE A 571 -15.91 22.58 1.47
C ILE A 571 -17.23 23.16 2.00
N SER A 572 -18.03 22.32 2.65
CA SER A 572 -19.32 22.72 3.20
C SER A 572 -19.71 21.89 4.40
N VAL A 573 -20.45 22.54 5.30
CA VAL A 573 -21.15 21.96 6.44
C VAL A 573 -22.59 22.40 6.32
N SER A 574 -23.54 21.49 6.49
CA SER A 574 -24.97 21.83 6.47
C SER A 574 -25.75 20.97 7.45
N SER A 575 -26.48 21.62 8.34
CA SER A 575 -27.52 21.04 9.20
C SER A 575 -28.67 22.03 9.37
N SER A 576 -29.65 21.70 10.22
CA SER A 576 -30.72 22.65 10.55
C SER A 576 -30.23 23.81 11.45
N ASN A 577 -29.10 23.62 12.14
CA ASN A 577 -28.59 24.55 13.15
C ASN A 577 -27.28 25.28 12.75
N CYS A 578 -26.53 24.80 11.75
CA CYS A 578 -25.23 25.37 11.41
C CYS A 578 -24.83 25.20 9.94
N SER A 579 -23.89 26.05 9.49
CA SER A 579 -23.29 26.03 8.15
C SER A 579 -21.75 25.99 8.16
N ALA A 580 -21.13 25.87 9.35
CA ALA A 580 -19.69 25.78 9.57
C ALA A 580 -19.41 25.16 10.95
N PHE A 581 -18.17 24.71 11.19
CA PHE A 581 -17.70 24.29 12.52
C PHE A 581 -16.94 25.42 13.24
N PRO A 582 -16.99 25.50 14.59
CA PRO A 582 -17.79 24.66 15.49
C PRO A 582 -19.30 24.87 15.26
N CYS A 583 -20.04 23.77 15.25
CA CYS A 583 -21.48 23.75 15.01
C CYS A 583 -22.20 23.71 16.35
N THR A 584 -23.06 24.69 16.62
CA THR A 584 -23.83 24.75 17.86
C THR A 584 -25.27 24.28 17.62
N ILE A 585 -25.71 23.25 18.34
CA ILE A 585 -27.12 22.85 18.42
C ILE A 585 -27.68 23.44 19.72
N PRO A 586 -28.61 24.43 19.67
CA PRO A 586 -29.04 25.14 20.87
C PRO A 586 -29.67 24.24 21.94
N THR A 587 -30.45 23.26 21.51
CA THR A 587 -31.06 22.26 22.39
C THR A 587 -31.25 20.95 21.61
N LEU A 588 -30.81 19.83 22.19
CA LEU A 588 -31.05 18.48 21.69
C LEU A 588 -31.82 17.72 22.76
N LEU A 589 -33.10 17.45 22.50
CA LEU A 589 -33.97 16.75 23.46
C LEU A 589 -33.50 15.30 23.67
N ASN A 590 -33.86 14.71 24.81
CA ASN A 590 -33.66 13.28 25.07
C ASN A 590 -34.17 12.42 23.91
N GLY A 591 -33.32 11.52 23.43
CA GLY A 591 -33.57 10.59 22.33
C GLY A 591 -33.62 11.24 20.95
N ALA A 592 -33.38 12.56 20.85
CA ALA A 592 -33.31 13.26 19.59
C ALA A 592 -31.90 13.16 18.99
N SER A 593 -31.86 13.13 17.66
CA SER A 593 -30.61 13.23 16.90
C SER A 593 -30.65 14.41 15.94
N GLU A 594 -29.51 15.05 15.74
CA GLU A 594 -29.27 16.01 14.66
C GLU A 594 -28.26 15.42 13.69
N VAL A 595 -28.53 15.57 12.38
CA VAL A 595 -27.60 15.11 11.33
C VAL A 595 -26.93 16.32 10.69
N ILE A 596 -25.61 16.32 10.71
CA ILE A 596 -24.76 17.32 10.05
C ILE A 596 -24.11 16.66 8.84
N SER A 597 -24.42 17.18 7.65
CA SER A 597 -23.75 16.78 6.41
C SER A 597 -22.48 17.60 6.21
N VAL A 598 -21.38 16.93 5.89
CA VAL A 598 -20.09 17.57 5.63
C VAL A 598 -19.54 17.09 4.28
N SER A 599 -19.00 17.99 3.48
CA SER A 599 -18.23 17.64 2.29
C SER A 599 -16.83 18.23 2.39
N ALA A 600 -15.80 17.46 2.09
CA ALA A 600 -14.41 17.91 2.12
C ALA A 600 -13.66 17.48 0.86
N THR A 601 -12.68 18.26 0.42
CA THR A 601 -11.75 17.90 -0.65
C THR A 601 -10.57 17.15 -0.05
N ILE A 602 -10.13 16.07 -0.69
CA ILE A 602 -8.86 15.40 -0.35
C ILE A 602 -7.69 16.26 -0.83
N ASN A 603 -6.81 16.64 0.09
CA ASN A 603 -5.76 17.62 -0.22
C ASN A 603 -4.59 17.02 -1.01
N SER A 604 -4.20 15.78 -0.69
CA SER A 604 -3.07 15.09 -1.34
C SER A 604 -3.23 13.57 -1.31
N THR A 605 -2.41 12.87 -2.10
CA THR A 605 -2.29 11.40 -2.05
C THR A 605 -1.85 10.93 -0.66
N GLY A 606 -2.32 9.76 -0.24
CA GLY A 606 -2.03 9.18 1.07
C GLY A 606 -3.27 9.02 1.94
N ALA A 607 -3.05 8.68 3.22
CA ALA A 607 -4.14 8.52 4.17
C ALA A 607 -4.82 9.88 4.42
N PHE A 608 -6.15 9.86 4.49
CA PHE A 608 -6.95 10.93 5.04
C PHE A 608 -7.84 10.38 6.13
N ASP A 609 -8.17 11.22 7.10
CA ASP A 609 -9.01 10.85 8.22
C ASP A 609 -9.78 12.07 8.71
N ASN A 610 -10.91 11.86 9.37
CA ASN A 610 -11.72 12.95 9.88
C ASN A 610 -12.34 12.58 11.22
N SER A 611 -11.97 13.31 12.27
CA SER A 611 -12.40 13.04 13.65
C SER A 611 -13.37 14.13 14.12
N THR A 612 -14.49 13.72 14.69
CA THR A 612 -15.50 14.63 15.24
C THR A 612 -15.62 14.46 16.75
N THR A 613 -15.78 15.56 17.46
CA THR A 613 -16.08 15.57 18.90
C THR A 613 -17.34 16.38 19.20
N VAL A 614 -18.01 16.05 20.30
CA VAL A 614 -19.20 16.76 20.78
C VAL A 614 -19.13 17.01 22.29
N VAL A 615 -19.58 18.18 22.72
CA VAL A 615 -19.76 18.53 24.15
C VAL A 615 -21.07 19.28 24.35
N ALA A 616 -21.64 19.26 25.55
CA ALA A 616 -22.82 20.03 25.93
C ALA A 616 -22.60 20.75 27.28
N ASP A 617 -23.53 21.62 27.68
CA ASP A 617 -23.44 22.29 28.99
C ASP A 617 -23.76 21.34 30.17
N GLN A 618 -24.56 20.30 29.92
CA GLN A 618 -24.94 19.30 30.92
C GLN A 618 -23.81 18.29 31.11
N PRO A 619 -23.63 17.75 32.32
CA PRO A 619 -22.73 16.62 32.56
C PRO A 619 -23.11 15.44 31.66
N ASP A 620 -22.11 14.88 30.99
CA ASP A 620 -22.25 13.72 30.12
C ASP A 620 -21.75 12.46 30.85
N PRO A 621 -22.61 11.45 31.08
CA PRO A 621 -22.24 10.24 31.80
C PRO A 621 -21.35 9.28 30.99
N ASP A 622 -21.21 9.44 29.68
CA ASP A 622 -20.38 8.59 28.82
C ASP A 622 -19.52 9.40 27.85
N LEU A 623 -18.47 10.02 28.39
CA LEU A 623 -17.48 10.74 27.58
C LEU A 623 -16.77 9.88 26.51
N THR A 624 -16.90 8.55 26.55
CA THR A 624 -16.25 7.66 25.57
C THR A 624 -16.95 7.69 24.21
N ASN A 625 -18.20 8.13 24.17
CA ASN A 625 -19.01 8.21 22.95
C ASN A 625 -19.06 9.64 22.35
N ASN A 626 -18.43 10.61 23.01
CA ASN A 626 -18.35 12.02 22.58
C ASN A 626 -17.30 12.27 21.49
N THR A 627 -16.58 11.23 21.05
CA THR A 627 -15.58 11.32 19.99
C THR A 627 -15.72 10.12 19.07
N ASP A 628 -15.80 10.38 17.77
CA ASP A 628 -15.66 9.33 16.76
C ASP A 628 -14.50 9.63 15.81
N ASN A 629 -13.53 8.72 15.84
CA ASN A 629 -12.32 8.70 15.01
C ASN A 629 -12.13 7.36 14.28
N THR A 630 -13.15 6.49 14.24
CA THR A 630 -13.02 5.14 13.66
C THR A 630 -13.81 5.00 12.37
N GLY A 631 -13.26 4.32 11.36
CA GLY A 631 -13.97 4.11 10.09
C GLY A 631 -14.22 5.37 9.25
N ASN A 632 -13.67 6.51 9.65
CA ASN A 632 -13.86 7.83 9.03
C ASN A 632 -12.70 8.26 8.10
N GLY A 633 -11.73 7.36 7.92
CA GLY A 633 -10.58 7.55 7.05
C GLY A 633 -10.59 6.68 5.81
N GLY A 634 -9.69 7.00 4.90
CA GLY A 634 -9.43 6.25 3.68
C GLY A 634 -8.03 6.56 3.15
N THR A 635 -7.64 5.89 2.07
CA THR A 635 -6.39 6.19 1.37
C THR A 635 -6.71 6.72 0.00
N ALA A 636 -6.23 7.91 -0.31
CA ALA A 636 -6.27 8.47 -1.64
C ALA A 636 -5.09 7.97 -2.46
N GLY A 637 -5.38 7.25 -3.54
CA GLY A 637 -4.39 6.82 -4.52
C GLY A 637 -3.98 7.96 -5.45
N ALA A 638 -2.83 7.79 -6.11
CA ALA A 638 -2.44 8.65 -7.23
C ALA A 638 -3.33 8.36 -8.46
N SER A 639 -3.66 9.41 -9.22
CA SER A 639 -4.47 9.33 -10.44
C SER A 639 -3.78 10.02 -11.60
N ALA A 640 -3.65 9.29 -12.71
CA ALA A 640 -3.09 9.78 -13.95
C ALA A 640 -4.03 9.43 -15.11
N ASP A 641 -4.33 10.39 -15.98
CA ASP A 641 -5.21 10.24 -17.15
C ASP A 641 -4.30 10.12 -18.37
N VAL A 642 -4.04 8.89 -18.83
CA VAL A 642 -3.18 8.64 -19.99
C VAL A 642 -4.00 8.55 -21.27
N ALA A 643 -3.85 9.54 -22.14
CA ALA A 643 -4.48 9.58 -23.44
C ALA A 643 -3.52 9.20 -24.56
N ILE A 644 -4.06 8.67 -25.65
CA ILE A 644 -3.32 8.43 -26.88
C ILE A 644 -4.06 8.99 -28.09
N THR A 645 -3.31 9.64 -28.99
CA THR A 645 -3.79 10.01 -30.32
C THR A 645 -2.83 9.42 -31.34
N LYS A 646 -3.38 8.84 -32.40
CA LYS A 646 -2.63 8.27 -33.51
C LYS A 646 -3.04 8.99 -34.78
N THR A 647 -2.06 9.27 -35.64
CA THR A 647 -2.28 9.97 -36.90
C THR A 647 -1.57 9.23 -38.01
N LEU A 648 -2.27 8.95 -39.11
CA LEU A 648 -1.69 8.48 -40.37
C LEU A 648 -1.08 9.68 -41.12
N ASP A 649 0.24 9.73 -41.18
CA ASP A 649 0.98 10.88 -41.75
C ASP A 649 1.18 10.76 -43.27
N THR A 650 1.11 9.55 -43.82
CA THR A 650 1.29 9.33 -45.25
C THR A 650 -0.03 9.55 -46.01
N ALA A 651 -0.03 10.50 -46.94
CA ALA A 651 -1.19 10.77 -47.79
C ALA A 651 -1.36 9.68 -48.87
N GLY A 652 -2.62 9.34 -49.18
CA GLY A 652 -2.97 8.44 -50.28
C GLY A 652 -2.87 9.11 -51.67
N PRO A 653 -3.09 8.35 -52.77
CA PRO A 653 -3.58 6.97 -52.80
C PRO A 653 -2.56 5.95 -52.28
N TYR A 654 -3.07 4.83 -51.76
CA TYR A 654 -2.26 3.78 -51.16
C TYR A 654 -2.11 2.58 -52.10
N SER A 655 -0.96 1.91 -52.08
CA SER A 655 -0.69 0.73 -52.90
C SER A 655 -0.09 -0.42 -52.10
N ASN A 656 -0.34 -1.66 -52.52
CA ASN A 656 0.30 -2.85 -51.92
C ASN A 656 1.84 -2.70 -51.89
N GLY A 657 2.47 -3.04 -50.78
CA GLY A 657 3.92 -2.93 -50.57
C GLY A 657 4.42 -1.53 -50.23
N GLN A 658 3.56 -0.50 -50.19
CA GLN A 658 3.96 0.86 -49.82
C GLN A 658 4.33 0.95 -48.34
N SER A 659 5.40 1.69 -48.05
CA SER A 659 5.75 2.10 -46.68
C SER A 659 4.98 3.36 -46.29
N ILE A 660 4.28 3.32 -45.16
CA ILE A 660 3.48 4.40 -44.58
C ILE A 660 3.95 4.72 -43.16
N GLN A 661 3.67 5.94 -42.70
CA GLN A 661 4.13 6.50 -41.42
C GLN A 661 2.95 6.88 -40.53
N TYR A 662 3.11 6.65 -39.23
CA TYR A 662 2.19 7.07 -38.18
C TYR A 662 2.91 7.82 -37.06
N THR A 663 2.23 8.80 -36.48
CA THR A 663 2.63 9.50 -35.26
C THR A 663 1.67 9.16 -34.14
N LEU A 664 2.18 8.65 -33.02
CA LEU A 664 1.41 8.44 -31.79
C LEU A 664 1.86 9.49 -30.77
N VAL A 665 0.91 10.19 -30.17
CA VAL A 665 1.14 11.13 -29.07
C VAL A 665 0.48 10.55 -27.83
N VAL A 666 1.30 10.21 -26.83
CA VAL A 666 0.85 9.75 -25.52
C VAL A 666 0.97 10.90 -24.55
N SER A 667 -0.10 11.25 -23.84
CA SER A 667 -0.12 12.37 -22.88
C SER A 667 -0.66 11.94 -21.54
N ASN A 668 -0.18 12.55 -20.46
CA ASN A 668 -0.80 12.44 -19.14
C ASN A 668 -1.55 13.74 -18.82
N ASN A 669 -2.88 13.70 -18.91
CA ASN A 669 -3.79 14.82 -18.59
C ASN A 669 -4.23 14.81 -17.12
N GLY A 670 -3.77 13.84 -16.33
CA GLY A 670 -4.17 13.65 -14.94
C GLY A 670 -3.33 14.48 -13.97
N PRO A 671 -3.79 14.62 -12.72
CA PRO A 671 -3.13 15.44 -11.72
C PRO A 671 -1.77 14.90 -11.26
N ASP A 672 -1.57 13.58 -11.28
CA ASP A 672 -0.36 12.91 -10.81
C ASP A 672 0.47 12.32 -11.95
N THR A 673 1.74 12.01 -11.68
CA THR A 673 2.64 11.33 -12.62
C THR A 673 2.16 9.91 -12.94
N ALA A 674 2.01 9.58 -14.22
CA ALA A 674 1.76 8.23 -14.70
C ALA A 674 3.06 7.43 -14.71
N ASN A 675 3.09 6.26 -14.07
CA ASN A 675 4.26 5.39 -14.04
C ASN A 675 4.01 4.12 -14.85
N ASN A 676 5.08 3.59 -15.44
CA ASN A 676 5.05 2.37 -16.25
C ASN A 676 3.98 2.44 -17.36
N VAL A 677 3.98 3.54 -18.11
CA VAL A 677 3.00 3.76 -19.17
C VAL A 677 3.30 2.78 -20.31
N GLN A 678 2.36 1.87 -20.58
CA GLN A 678 2.46 0.83 -21.59
C GLN A 678 1.66 1.21 -22.82
N VAL A 679 2.31 1.19 -23.98
CA VAL A 679 1.71 1.51 -25.28
C VAL A 679 1.80 0.27 -26.18
N THR A 680 0.68 -0.09 -26.80
CA THR A 680 0.62 -1.16 -27.80
C THR A 680 -0.01 -0.67 -29.09
N ASP A 681 0.39 -1.27 -30.22
CA ASP A 681 -0.11 -0.95 -31.56
C ASP A 681 -0.49 -2.26 -32.27
N SER A 682 -1.73 -2.35 -32.76
CA SER A 682 -2.31 -3.57 -33.33
C SER A 682 -2.88 -3.31 -34.73
N PRO A 683 -2.04 -3.30 -35.77
CA PRO A 683 -2.48 -3.06 -37.13
C PRO A 683 -3.18 -4.27 -37.77
N THR A 684 -4.00 -3.98 -38.78
CA THR A 684 -4.54 -4.96 -39.73
C THR A 684 -4.04 -4.66 -41.13
N ASN A 685 -3.63 -5.69 -41.88
CA ASN A 685 -3.06 -5.56 -43.23
C ASN A 685 -1.80 -4.65 -43.31
N LEU A 686 -1.11 -4.42 -42.19
CA LEU A 686 0.18 -3.74 -42.13
C LEU A 686 1.20 -4.58 -41.35
N THR A 687 2.47 -4.44 -41.70
CA THR A 687 3.60 -4.92 -40.91
C THR A 687 4.35 -3.72 -40.35
N ILE A 688 4.46 -3.58 -39.03
CA ILE A 688 5.27 -2.53 -38.41
C ILE A 688 6.75 -2.84 -38.65
N ASN A 689 7.45 -1.92 -39.30
CA ASN A 689 8.87 -2.05 -39.63
C ASN A 689 9.76 -1.43 -38.56
N THR A 690 9.41 -0.22 -38.10
CA THR A 690 10.19 0.50 -37.10
C THR A 690 9.27 1.22 -36.12
N VAL A 691 9.66 1.22 -34.86
CA VAL A 691 9.11 2.07 -33.80
C VAL A 691 10.28 2.90 -33.28
N SER A 692 10.09 4.19 -33.09
CA SER A 692 11.13 5.06 -32.55
C SER A 692 10.54 6.14 -31.65
N SER A 693 10.99 6.16 -30.41
CA SER A 693 10.77 7.24 -29.44
C SER A 693 12.02 7.41 -28.57
N SER A 694 11.96 8.26 -27.55
CA SER A 694 13.05 8.38 -26.57
C SER A 694 13.16 7.16 -25.65
N ASN A 695 12.09 6.39 -25.50
CA ASN A 695 11.97 5.29 -24.54
C ASN A 695 11.90 3.89 -25.16
N CYS A 696 11.60 3.75 -26.46
CA CYS A 696 11.40 2.44 -27.07
C CYS A 696 11.74 2.37 -28.56
N SER A 697 12.07 1.16 -29.01
CA SER A 697 12.36 0.81 -30.41
C SER A 697 11.44 -0.29 -30.98
N ALA A 698 10.49 -0.79 -30.19
CA ALA A 698 9.49 -1.79 -30.56
C ALA A 698 8.26 -1.71 -29.63
N PHE A 699 7.14 -2.32 -30.02
CA PHE A 699 5.95 -2.52 -29.16
C PHE A 699 5.95 -3.93 -28.52
N PRO A 700 5.40 -4.11 -27.29
CA PRO A 700 4.88 -3.08 -26.39
C PRO A 700 5.98 -2.11 -25.95
N CYS A 701 5.65 -0.82 -25.92
CA CYS A 701 6.55 0.27 -25.56
C CYS A 701 6.27 0.70 -24.13
N THR A 702 7.31 0.73 -23.29
CA THR A 702 7.20 1.19 -21.89
C THR A 702 7.84 2.56 -21.74
N ILE A 703 7.05 3.56 -21.35
CA ILE A 703 7.53 4.87 -20.90
C ILE A 703 7.60 4.81 -19.37
N PRO A 704 8.81 4.89 -18.76
CA PRO A 704 8.97 4.64 -17.33
C PRO A 704 8.12 5.55 -16.44
N SER A 705 8.01 6.82 -16.83
CA SER A 705 7.27 7.84 -16.11
C SER A 705 6.87 8.97 -17.04
N LEU A 706 5.66 9.50 -16.88
CA LEU A 706 5.11 10.62 -17.62
C LEU A 706 4.45 11.60 -16.64
N ASN A 707 5.10 12.72 -16.38
CA ASN A 707 4.62 13.74 -15.45
C ASN A 707 3.26 14.32 -15.86
N ASN A 708 2.52 14.90 -14.92
CA ASN A 708 1.32 15.69 -15.21
C ASN A 708 1.61 16.74 -16.31
N GLY A 709 0.77 16.75 -17.35
CA GLY A 709 0.90 17.62 -18.52
C GLY A 709 2.02 17.20 -19.50
N GLY A 710 2.73 16.11 -19.20
CA GLY A 710 3.77 15.56 -20.06
C GLY A 710 3.21 14.84 -21.28
N SER A 711 3.99 14.78 -22.35
CA SER A 711 3.70 13.97 -23.54
C SER A 711 4.95 13.29 -24.08
N GLU A 712 4.76 12.13 -24.72
CA GLU A 712 5.77 11.39 -25.47
C GLU A 712 5.26 11.16 -26.90
N ILE A 713 6.16 11.35 -27.88
CA ILE A 713 5.87 11.12 -29.30
C ILE A 713 6.56 9.83 -29.74
N ILE A 714 5.79 8.91 -30.34
CA ILE A 714 6.29 7.66 -30.91
C ILE A 714 6.04 7.68 -32.42
N ALA A 715 7.11 7.65 -33.19
CA ALA A 715 7.05 7.52 -34.64
C ALA A 715 7.05 6.04 -35.05
N VAL A 716 6.16 5.67 -35.97
CA VAL A 716 5.98 4.28 -36.43
C VAL A 716 6.01 4.25 -37.95
N THR A 717 6.79 3.35 -38.55
CA THR A 717 6.71 3.06 -39.98
C THR A 717 6.19 1.65 -40.19
N ALA A 718 5.31 1.46 -41.18
CA ALA A 718 4.70 0.18 -41.48
C ALA A 718 4.56 -0.04 -43.00
N THR A 719 4.62 -1.29 -43.45
CA THR A 719 4.40 -1.67 -44.86
C THR A 719 2.99 -2.23 -45.04
N ILE A 720 2.30 -1.82 -46.10
CA ILE A 720 1.01 -2.41 -46.49
C ILE A 720 1.23 -3.82 -47.05
N ASN A 721 0.59 -4.83 -46.44
CA ASN A 721 0.87 -6.24 -46.74
C ASN A 721 0.15 -6.77 -47.99
N SER A 722 -1.03 -6.23 -48.29
CA SER A 722 -1.85 -6.64 -49.43
C SER A 722 -2.82 -5.53 -49.87
N SER A 723 -3.32 -5.63 -51.09
CA SER A 723 -4.42 -4.77 -51.55
C SER A 723 -5.69 -5.00 -50.71
N GLY A 724 -6.48 -3.94 -50.52
CA GLY A 724 -7.67 -3.95 -49.65
C GLY A 724 -7.58 -2.97 -48.48
N ALA A 725 -8.52 -3.07 -47.55
CA ALA A 725 -8.55 -2.20 -46.37
C ALA A 725 -7.38 -2.51 -45.42
N PHE A 726 -6.82 -1.46 -44.83
CA PHE A 726 -5.91 -1.56 -43.70
C PHE A 726 -6.38 -0.59 -42.61
N ASP A 727 -6.07 -0.92 -41.37
CA ASP A 727 -6.40 -0.09 -40.22
C ASP A 727 -5.33 -0.26 -39.14
N ASN A 728 -5.22 0.70 -38.24
CA ASN A 728 -4.23 0.65 -37.17
C ASN A 728 -4.76 1.26 -35.87
N ALA A 729 -4.75 0.49 -34.79
CA ALA A 729 -5.27 0.89 -33.49
C ALA A 729 -4.16 0.86 -32.43
N ALA A 730 -4.02 1.97 -31.69
CA ALA A 730 -3.08 2.07 -30.59
C ALA A 730 -3.82 2.22 -29.25
N THR A 731 -3.24 1.65 -28.20
CA THR A 731 -3.78 1.73 -26.83
C THR A 731 -2.70 2.09 -25.83
N VAL A 732 -3.07 2.79 -24.76
CA VAL A 732 -2.18 3.17 -23.65
C VAL A 732 -2.76 2.79 -22.29
N SER A 733 -1.91 2.43 -21.33
CA SER A 733 -2.29 2.21 -19.93
C SER A 733 -1.15 2.62 -18.99
N ALA A 734 -1.44 2.86 -17.72
CA ALA A 734 -0.45 3.15 -16.68
C ALA A 734 -0.77 2.37 -15.39
N ASN A 735 0.07 2.50 -14.37
CA ASN A 735 -0.17 1.86 -13.07
C ASN A 735 -1.23 2.59 -12.22
N GLU A 736 -1.34 3.91 -12.36
CA GLU A 736 -2.28 4.75 -11.64
C GLU A 736 -3.72 4.57 -12.16
N THR A 737 -4.71 4.93 -11.34
CA THR A 737 -6.11 4.89 -11.79
C THR A 737 -6.37 6.00 -12.80
N ASP A 738 -6.84 5.60 -13.98
CA ASP A 738 -7.21 6.50 -15.06
C ASP A 738 -8.70 6.91 -14.96
N PRO A 739 -9.01 8.20 -14.73
CA PRO A 739 -10.38 8.68 -14.62
C PRO A 739 -11.10 8.74 -15.97
N ASN A 740 -10.40 8.64 -17.09
CA ASN A 740 -10.95 8.81 -18.43
C ASN A 740 -10.45 7.74 -19.41
N THR A 741 -10.72 6.47 -19.11
CA THR A 741 -10.32 5.33 -19.96
C THR A 741 -10.80 5.39 -21.42
N GLY A 742 -11.72 6.29 -21.77
CA GLY A 742 -12.22 6.49 -23.13
C GLY A 742 -11.22 7.15 -24.07
N ASN A 743 -10.17 7.81 -23.56
CA ASN A 743 -9.11 8.42 -24.38
C ASN A 743 -7.84 7.53 -24.49
N ASN A 744 -7.87 6.34 -23.90
CA ASN A 744 -6.75 5.40 -23.85
C ASN A 744 -6.63 4.53 -25.11
N THR A 745 -7.49 4.74 -26.09
CA THR A 745 -7.49 4.00 -27.36
C THR A 745 -7.79 4.97 -28.50
N ASP A 746 -6.99 4.89 -29.57
CA ASP A 746 -7.31 5.54 -30.84
C ASP A 746 -7.30 4.51 -31.98
N ASN A 747 -8.47 4.37 -32.58
CA ASN A 747 -8.74 3.50 -33.73
C ASN A 747 -9.49 4.25 -34.85
N THR A 748 -9.47 5.58 -34.84
CA THR A 748 -10.23 6.40 -35.80
C THR A 748 -9.32 7.16 -36.74
N GLY A 749 -9.65 7.22 -38.04
CA GLY A 749 -8.84 7.97 -39.01
C GLY A 749 -7.45 7.41 -39.30
N ASN A 750 -7.14 6.20 -38.83
CA ASN A 750 -5.82 5.56 -38.92
C ASN A 750 -5.74 4.43 -39.97
N GLY A 751 -6.79 4.31 -40.78
CA GLY A 751 -6.91 3.30 -41.83
C GLY A 751 -7.07 3.91 -43.23
N GLY A 752 -7.02 3.04 -44.23
CA GLY A 752 -7.16 3.38 -45.63
C GLY A 752 -7.51 2.16 -46.47
N THR A 753 -7.55 2.33 -47.79
CA THR A 753 -7.70 1.21 -48.74
C THR A 753 -6.57 1.27 -49.74
N ALA A 754 -5.79 0.21 -49.81
CA ALA A 754 -4.72 0.05 -50.78
C ALA A 754 -5.25 -0.53 -52.08
N GLY A 755 -4.96 0.13 -53.19
CA GLY A 755 -5.16 -0.42 -54.53
C GLY A 755 -4.13 -1.50 -54.86
N ALA A 756 -4.45 -2.31 -55.87
CA ALA A 756 -3.48 -3.22 -56.46
C ALA A 756 -2.36 -2.43 -57.16
N SER A 757 -1.12 -2.95 -57.07
CA SER A 757 0.09 -2.34 -57.61
C SER A 757 0.83 -3.32 -58.52
N ALA A 758 1.13 -2.92 -59.75
CA ALA A 758 1.87 -3.72 -60.71
C ALA A 758 2.96 -2.86 -61.39
N ASP A 759 4.22 -3.28 -61.32
CA ASP A 759 5.38 -2.60 -61.91
C ASP A 759 5.67 -3.24 -63.28
N MET A 760 5.36 -2.53 -64.37
CA MET A 760 5.40 -3.07 -65.72
C MET A 760 6.67 -2.67 -66.47
N GLN A 761 7.57 -3.63 -66.64
CA GLN A 761 8.79 -3.46 -67.42
C GLN A 761 8.63 -3.95 -68.86
N VAL A 762 9.21 -3.23 -69.82
CA VAL A 762 9.39 -3.73 -71.19
C VAL A 762 10.87 -3.69 -71.59
N VAL A 763 11.33 -4.73 -72.28
CA VAL A 763 12.66 -4.82 -72.89
C VAL A 763 12.51 -5.32 -74.30
N LYS A 764 13.11 -4.64 -75.26
CA LYS A 764 13.09 -4.99 -76.68
C LYS A 764 14.52 -5.24 -77.16
N ASN A 765 14.69 -6.27 -77.97
CA ASN A 765 15.98 -6.63 -78.56
C ASN A 765 15.84 -6.88 -80.06
N LEU A 766 16.72 -6.30 -80.89
CA LEU A 766 16.94 -6.69 -82.28
C LEU A 766 17.64 -8.06 -82.32
N THR A 767 17.01 -9.07 -82.94
CA THR A 767 17.49 -10.47 -82.93
C THR A 767 18.10 -10.94 -84.25
N SER A 768 17.86 -10.23 -85.37
CA SER A 768 18.57 -10.49 -86.63
C SER A 768 19.98 -9.88 -86.63
N THR A 769 20.85 -10.33 -87.55
CA THR A 769 22.20 -9.78 -87.75
C THR A 769 22.40 -9.27 -89.18
N GLY A 770 23.09 -8.14 -89.34
CA GLY A 770 23.43 -7.57 -90.65
C GLY A 770 24.68 -8.20 -91.29
N PRO A 771 25.17 -7.67 -92.44
CA PRO A 771 24.75 -6.41 -93.07
C PRO A 771 23.31 -6.45 -93.58
N TYR A 772 22.63 -5.31 -93.52
CA TYR A 772 21.24 -5.18 -93.96
C TYR A 772 21.16 -4.40 -95.26
N VAL A 773 20.16 -4.72 -96.09
CA VAL A 773 19.78 -3.96 -97.29
C VAL A 773 18.28 -3.69 -97.29
N ALA A 774 17.82 -2.72 -98.08
CA ALA A 774 16.38 -2.44 -98.20
C ALA A 774 15.64 -3.68 -98.72
N GLY A 775 14.49 -4.00 -98.10
CA GLY A 775 13.74 -5.23 -98.37
C GLY A 775 14.10 -6.43 -97.48
N ASP A 776 15.20 -6.38 -96.72
CA ASP A 776 15.52 -7.43 -95.75
C ASP A 776 14.47 -7.49 -94.63
N THR A 777 14.28 -8.69 -94.09
CA THR A 777 13.45 -8.91 -92.90
C THR A 777 14.33 -8.86 -91.65
N VAL A 778 14.03 -7.93 -90.74
CA VAL A 778 14.60 -7.86 -89.39
C VAL A 778 13.65 -8.46 -88.37
N THR A 779 14.21 -9.05 -87.31
CA THR A 779 13.42 -9.70 -86.25
C THR A 779 13.72 -9.09 -84.89
N TYR A 780 12.72 -9.06 -84.02
CA TYR A 780 12.76 -8.49 -82.68
C TYR A 780 12.10 -9.43 -81.66
N SER A 781 12.56 -9.35 -80.41
CA SER A 781 11.91 -9.94 -79.24
C SER A 781 11.56 -8.84 -78.24
N ILE A 782 10.28 -8.69 -77.90
CA ILE A 782 9.81 -7.78 -76.83
C ILE A 782 9.40 -8.64 -75.63
N THR A 783 10.08 -8.45 -74.50
CA THR A 783 9.77 -9.10 -73.23
C THR A 783 9.08 -8.10 -72.32
N VAL A 784 7.89 -8.44 -71.85
CA VAL A 784 7.11 -7.64 -70.89
C VAL A 784 7.05 -8.40 -69.58
N THR A 785 7.39 -7.75 -68.47
CA THR A 785 7.45 -8.38 -67.13
C THR A 785 6.66 -7.56 -66.13
N ASN A 786 5.91 -8.23 -65.24
CA ASN A 786 5.33 -7.60 -64.06
C ASN A 786 6.24 -7.84 -62.85
N ASN A 787 6.97 -6.82 -62.43
CA ASN A 787 7.85 -6.83 -61.25
C ASN A 787 7.11 -6.42 -59.96
N GLY A 788 5.83 -6.06 -60.05
CA GLY A 788 5.04 -5.56 -58.92
C GLY A 788 4.41 -6.68 -58.09
N PRO A 789 3.93 -6.35 -56.87
CA PRO A 789 3.42 -7.35 -55.94
C PRO A 789 2.09 -7.97 -56.37
N ASP A 790 1.25 -7.25 -57.12
CA ASP A 790 -0.07 -7.72 -57.57
C ASP A 790 -0.07 -8.10 -59.06
N THR A 791 -1.14 -8.76 -59.48
CA THR A 791 -1.37 -9.12 -60.88
C THR A 791 -1.70 -7.88 -61.71
N ALA A 792 -0.96 -7.66 -62.80
CA ALA A 792 -1.26 -6.63 -63.78
C ALA A 792 -2.40 -7.10 -64.69
N ASN A 793 -3.46 -6.32 -64.83
CA ASN A 793 -4.59 -6.63 -65.70
C ASN A 793 -4.62 -5.68 -66.89
N ASN A 794 -5.10 -6.19 -68.02
CA ASN A 794 -5.22 -5.41 -69.26
C ASN A 794 -3.89 -4.75 -69.66
N VAL A 795 -2.81 -5.54 -69.65
CA VAL A 795 -1.48 -5.06 -70.00
C VAL A 795 -1.45 -4.72 -71.50
N GLN A 796 -1.22 -3.45 -71.82
CA GLN A 796 -1.21 -2.92 -73.18
C GLN A 796 0.23 -2.66 -73.63
N VAL A 797 0.64 -3.34 -74.70
CA VAL A 797 1.96 -3.21 -75.32
C VAL A 797 1.82 -2.55 -76.69
N THR A 798 2.58 -1.50 -76.95
CA THR A 798 2.62 -0.85 -78.27
C THR A 798 4.03 -0.85 -78.84
N ASP A 799 4.13 -0.78 -80.17
CA ASP A 799 5.39 -0.80 -80.91
C ASP A 799 5.37 0.29 -81.99
N THR A 800 6.40 1.12 -82.05
CA THR A 800 6.49 2.25 -82.97
C THR A 800 7.82 2.21 -83.73
N PRO A 801 7.88 1.54 -84.90
CA PRO A 801 9.08 1.49 -85.73
C PRO A 801 9.28 2.76 -86.58
N THR A 802 10.53 2.98 -87.00
CA THR A 802 10.94 3.97 -87.99
C THR A 802 11.78 3.31 -89.09
N ASN A 803 11.47 3.61 -90.37
CA ASN A 803 12.05 2.97 -91.56
C ASN A 803 11.91 1.43 -91.58
N LEU A 804 10.86 0.91 -90.91
CA LEU A 804 10.46 -0.49 -90.95
C LEU A 804 8.94 -0.59 -91.08
N THR A 805 8.48 -1.53 -91.88
CA THR A 805 7.09 -1.99 -91.89
C THR A 805 6.96 -3.29 -91.12
N ILE A 806 6.16 -3.32 -90.05
CA ILE A 806 5.88 -4.55 -89.30
C ILE A 806 5.16 -5.55 -90.22
N THR A 807 5.76 -6.72 -90.42
CA THR A 807 5.21 -7.78 -91.28
C THR A 807 4.59 -8.92 -90.50
N SER A 808 5.03 -9.17 -89.26
CA SER A 808 4.40 -10.16 -88.39
C SER A 808 4.60 -9.83 -86.92
N VAL A 809 3.56 -10.07 -86.12
CA VAL A 809 3.61 -10.08 -84.66
C VAL A 809 3.07 -11.42 -84.20
N SER A 810 3.76 -12.06 -83.26
CA SER A 810 3.36 -13.35 -82.74
C SER A 810 3.67 -13.46 -81.26
N SER A 811 2.64 -13.61 -80.44
CA SER A 811 2.72 -14.04 -79.05
C SER A 811 1.58 -15.00 -78.73
N THR A 812 1.46 -15.42 -77.47
CA THR A 812 0.31 -16.22 -77.03
C THR A 812 -0.99 -15.42 -77.09
N ASN A 813 -0.91 -14.10 -76.93
CA ASN A 813 -2.06 -13.22 -76.67
C ASN A 813 -2.41 -12.29 -77.84
N CYS A 814 -1.52 -12.10 -78.84
CA CYS A 814 -1.77 -11.17 -79.93
C CYS A 814 -1.02 -11.52 -81.23
N SER A 815 -1.58 -11.06 -82.35
CA SER A 815 -1.01 -11.17 -83.70
C SER A 815 -0.77 -9.82 -84.38
N SER A 816 -0.96 -8.70 -83.67
CA SER A 816 -0.76 -7.31 -84.13
C SER A 816 -0.64 -6.37 -82.93
N PHE A 817 -0.06 -5.17 -83.12
CA PHE A 817 -0.07 -4.09 -82.12
C PHE A 817 -1.25 -3.12 -82.33
N PRO A 818 -1.82 -2.50 -81.27
CA PRO A 818 -1.49 -2.71 -79.85
C PRO A 818 -1.85 -4.13 -79.38
N CYS A 819 -0.98 -4.72 -78.57
CA CYS A 819 -1.10 -6.07 -78.06
C CYS A 819 -1.65 -6.01 -76.62
N THR A 820 -2.75 -6.71 -76.37
CA THR A 820 -3.34 -6.80 -75.03
C THR A 820 -3.04 -8.16 -74.41
N ILE A 821 -2.32 -8.16 -73.29
CA ILE A 821 -2.13 -9.33 -72.43
C ILE A 821 -3.19 -9.23 -71.32
N PRO A 822 -4.18 -10.15 -71.25
CA PRO A 822 -5.32 -10.02 -70.34
C PRO A 822 -4.92 -9.87 -68.87
N SER A 823 -3.90 -10.61 -68.45
CA SER A 823 -3.41 -10.64 -67.08
C SER A 823 -1.97 -11.15 -67.04
N LEU A 824 -1.14 -10.54 -66.20
CA LEU A 824 0.24 -10.95 -65.95
C LEU A 824 0.49 -10.96 -64.45
N ILE A 825 0.58 -12.15 -63.86
CA ILE A 825 0.83 -12.32 -62.42
C ILE A 825 2.22 -11.80 -62.04
N ASN A 826 2.43 -11.48 -60.75
CA ASN A 826 3.72 -11.06 -60.20
C ASN A 826 4.85 -12.04 -60.62
N GLY A 827 5.93 -11.49 -61.16
CA GLY A 827 7.14 -12.19 -61.59
C GLY A 827 7.02 -12.91 -62.93
N ALA A 828 5.85 -12.89 -63.58
CA ALA A 828 5.67 -13.47 -64.90
C ALA A 828 6.14 -12.51 -66.01
N SER A 829 6.59 -13.09 -67.11
CA SER A 829 6.92 -12.38 -68.34
C SER A 829 6.20 -12.98 -69.55
N GLU A 830 5.83 -12.14 -70.51
CA GLU A 830 5.37 -12.54 -71.85
C GLU A 830 6.38 -12.08 -72.89
N VAL A 831 6.67 -12.93 -73.87
CA VAL A 831 7.57 -12.62 -74.99
C VAL A 831 6.76 -12.48 -76.28
N ILE A 832 6.89 -11.34 -76.96
CA ILE A 832 6.28 -11.05 -78.24
C ILE A 832 7.37 -11.06 -79.31
N ALA A 833 7.26 -12.01 -80.25
CA ALA A 833 8.11 -12.05 -81.43
C ALA A 833 7.56 -11.10 -82.51
N LEU A 834 8.44 -10.34 -83.13
CA LEU A 834 8.11 -9.35 -84.14
C LEU A 834 9.06 -9.48 -85.33
N SER A 835 8.55 -9.49 -86.55
CA SER A 835 9.36 -9.29 -87.77
C SER A 835 8.89 -8.04 -88.50
N ALA A 836 9.83 -7.31 -89.07
CA ALA A 836 9.57 -6.13 -89.87
C ALA A 836 10.47 -6.13 -91.12
N THR A 837 10.01 -5.53 -92.21
CA THR A 837 10.81 -5.35 -93.42
C THR A 837 11.44 -3.96 -93.40
N ILE A 838 12.70 -3.84 -93.80
CA ILE A 838 13.37 -2.55 -93.95
C ILE A 838 12.83 -1.84 -95.19
N ASP A 839 12.23 -0.66 -95.00
CA ASP A 839 11.52 0.03 -96.07
C ASP A 839 12.46 0.69 -97.09
N ALA A 840 13.56 1.29 -96.61
CA ALA A 840 14.54 1.99 -97.44
C ALA A 840 15.95 1.94 -96.85
N THR A 841 16.95 2.31 -97.66
CA THR A 841 18.33 2.49 -97.20
C THR A 841 18.44 3.57 -96.13
N GLY A 842 19.42 3.44 -95.24
CA GLY A 842 19.59 4.35 -94.09
C GLY A 842 19.28 3.69 -92.75
N ALA A 843 19.21 4.52 -91.70
CA ALA A 843 18.97 4.05 -90.33
C ALA A 843 17.52 3.60 -90.15
N PHE A 844 17.34 2.53 -89.39
CA PHE A 844 16.05 2.09 -88.88
C PHE A 844 16.14 1.92 -87.37
N ASP A 845 15.02 2.13 -86.67
CA ASP A 845 14.94 1.98 -85.22
C ASP A 845 13.52 1.53 -84.82
N ASN A 846 13.38 0.97 -83.62
CA ASN A 846 12.09 0.49 -83.14
C ASN A 846 11.96 0.57 -81.61
N ALA A 847 10.85 1.14 -81.13
CA ALA A 847 10.58 1.35 -79.70
C ALA A 847 9.30 0.64 -79.24
N ALA A 848 9.32 0.08 -78.02
CA ALA A 848 8.17 -0.55 -77.39
C ALA A 848 7.78 0.14 -76.07
N THR A 849 6.48 0.15 -75.77
CA THR A 849 5.95 0.69 -74.50
C THR A 849 4.97 -0.29 -73.86
N VAL A 850 4.87 -0.30 -72.52
CA VAL A 850 3.88 -1.10 -71.78
C VAL A 850 3.10 -0.28 -70.75
N SER A 851 1.83 -0.61 -70.54
CA SER A 851 1.00 -0.06 -69.44
C SER A 851 0.01 -1.13 -68.93
N ALA A 852 -0.56 -0.94 -67.74
CA ALA A 852 -1.59 -1.80 -67.14
C ALA A 852 -2.65 -0.95 -66.43
N ASN A 853 -3.69 -1.60 -65.88
CA ASN A 853 -4.75 -0.90 -65.13
C ASN A 853 -4.33 -0.51 -63.70
N GLU A 854 -3.45 -1.30 -63.08
CA GLU A 854 -2.96 -1.08 -61.72
C GLU A 854 -1.98 0.10 -61.66
N ILE A 855 -1.79 0.66 -60.47
CA ILE A 855 -0.81 1.73 -60.26
C ILE A 855 0.59 1.13 -60.46
N ASP A 856 1.38 1.76 -61.32
CA ASP A 856 2.77 1.41 -61.56
C ASP A 856 3.70 2.29 -60.71
N PRO A 857 4.40 1.72 -59.71
CA PRO A 857 5.29 2.50 -58.85
C PRO A 857 6.59 2.94 -59.57
N ASN A 858 6.90 2.38 -60.75
CA ASN A 858 8.14 2.64 -61.47
C ASN A 858 7.91 2.81 -62.98
N THR A 859 7.18 3.86 -63.37
CA THR A 859 6.86 4.15 -64.78
C THR A 859 8.07 4.35 -65.71
N GLY A 860 9.30 4.42 -65.16
CA GLY A 860 10.53 4.62 -65.91
C GLY A 860 11.01 3.39 -66.69
N ASN A 861 10.53 2.18 -66.35
CA ASN A 861 10.88 0.94 -67.04
C ASN A 861 9.83 0.49 -68.08
N ASN A 862 8.81 1.32 -68.30
CA ASN A 862 7.67 1.05 -69.17
C ASN A 862 7.93 1.35 -70.66
N ILE A 863 9.14 1.81 -71.01
CA ILE A 863 9.54 2.16 -72.37
C ILE A 863 10.94 1.62 -72.64
N ASP A 864 11.12 0.99 -73.80
CA ASP A 864 12.45 0.66 -74.33
C ASP A 864 12.59 1.12 -75.78
N ASN A 865 13.52 2.06 -76.00
CA ASN A 865 13.86 2.66 -77.28
C ASN A 865 15.38 2.67 -77.54
N THR A 866 16.14 1.80 -76.87
CA THR A 866 17.62 1.79 -76.98
C THR A 866 18.11 0.46 -77.53
N GLY A 867 19.14 0.49 -78.40
CA GLY A 867 19.77 -0.74 -78.91
C GLY A 867 18.93 -1.54 -79.93
N ASN A 868 17.83 -0.96 -80.43
CA ASN A 868 16.84 -1.64 -81.28
C ASN A 868 16.84 -1.17 -82.75
N GLY A 869 17.93 -0.56 -83.19
CA GLY A 869 18.10 -0.05 -84.55
C GLY A 869 19.32 -0.62 -85.30
N GLY A 870 19.42 -0.28 -86.58
CA GLY A 870 20.51 -0.65 -87.48
C GLY A 870 20.55 0.25 -88.72
N THR A 871 21.43 -0.04 -89.67
CA THR A 871 21.55 0.71 -90.93
C THR A 871 21.54 -0.25 -92.12
N ALA A 872 20.70 0.02 -93.11
CA ALA A 872 20.69 -0.69 -94.39
C ALA A 872 21.56 -0.01 -95.45
N GLY A 873 22.46 -0.79 -96.07
CA GLY A 873 23.38 -0.37 -97.14
C GLY A 873 22.89 -0.68 -98.57
N THR A 874 23.73 -0.39 -99.56
CA THR A 874 23.46 -0.60 -101.00
C THR A 874 23.96 -1.96 -101.52
N SER A 875 23.27 -2.58 -102.48
CA SER A 875 23.60 -3.88 -103.09
C SER A 875 23.41 -3.90 -104.62
N ALA A 876 24.41 -4.44 -105.33
CA ALA A 876 24.38 -4.62 -106.79
C ALA A 876 24.88 -6.02 -107.18
N ASP A 877 24.26 -6.68 -108.16
CA ASP A 877 24.54 -8.07 -108.59
C ASP A 877 25.14 -8.03 -109.99
N MET A 878 26.46 -8.22 -110.11
CA MET A 878 27.14 -8.20 -111.40
C MET A 878 27.03 -9.58 -112.06
N ALA A 879 27.07 -9.65 -113.39
CA ALA A 879 27.13 -10.92 -114.11
C ALA A 879 27.96 -10.77 -115.38
N ILE A 880 28.66 -11.84 -115.80
CA ILE A 880 29.39 -11.88 -117.07
C ILE A 880 29.10 -13.16 -117.84
N THR A 881 28.92 -13.05 -119.16
CA THR A 881 28.81 -14.18 -120.09
C THR A 881 29.74 -14.00 -121.27
N LYS A 882 30.33 -15.09 -121.75
CA LYS A 882 31.36 -15.09 -122.78
C LYS A 882 31.05 -16.07 -123.90
N THR A 883 31.05 -15.60 -125.14
CA THR A 883 30.69 -16.41 -126.32
C THR A 883 31.77 -16.33 -127.40
N LEU A 884 32.27 -17.46 -127.90
CA LEU A 884 33.14 -17.48 -129.08
C LEU A 884 32.32 -17.31 -130.35
N ASP A 885 32.58 -16.22 -131.09
CA ASP A 885 31.79 -15.84 -132.26
C ASP A 885 32.35 -16.44 -133.56
N THR A 886 33.64 -16.79 -133.59
CA THR A 886 34.29 -17.37 -134.79
C THR A 886 34.17 -18.89 -134.82
N SER A 887 33.61 -19.45 -135.89
CA SER A 887 33.50 -20.90 -136.10
C SER A 887 34.76 -21.51 -136.71
N GLY A 888 35.11 -22.73 -136.29
CA GLY A 888 36.21 -23.52 -136.87
C GLY A 888 35.91 -24.11 -138.27
N PRO A 889 36.87 -24.79 -138.91
CA PRO A 889 38.16 -25.24 -138.36
C PRO A 889 39.15 -24.10 -138.12
N PHE A 890 39.93 -24.21 -137.04
CA PHE A 890 40.90 -23.20 -136.64
C PHE A 890 42.30 -23.51 -137.16
N SER A 891 43.05 -22.47 -137.58
CA SER A 891 44.44 -22.57 -138.04
C SER A 891 45.38 -21.65 -137.25
N PRO A 892 46.69 -21.95 -137.13
CA PRO A 892 47.65 -21.04 -136.49
C PRO A 892 47.66 -19.67 -137.19
N ASN A 893 47.76 -18.59 -136.40
CA ASN A 893 47.68 -17.18 -136.84
C ASN A 893 46.30 -16.75 -137.39
N GLN A 894 45.25 -17.56 -137.24
CA GLN A 894 43.90 -17.13 -137.56
C GLN A 894 43.41 -16.10 -136.53
N SER A 895 42.82 -15.02 -137.04
CA SER A 895 42.07 -14.06 -136.22
C SER A 895 40.70 -14.65 -135.85
N ILE A 896 40.38 -14.64 -134.56
CA ILE A 896 39.10 -15.04 -134.00
C ILE A 896 38.49 -13.89 -133.19
N GLN A 897 37.17 -13.91 -133.03
CA GLN A 897 36.39 -12.98 -132.21
C GLN A 897 35.55 -13.72 -131.18
N TYR A 898 35.41 -13.12 -130.01
CA TYR A 898 34.50 -13.54 -128.96
C TYR A 898 33.91 -12.31 -128.24
N THR A 899 32.72 -12.46 -127.66
CA THR A 899 31.96 -11.39 -127.02
C THR A 899 31.82 -11.62 -125.52
N LEU A 900 32.01 -10.58 -124.71
CA LEU A 900 31.69 -10.53 -123.28
C LEU A 900 30.43 -9.68 -123.07
N VAL A 901 29.46 -10.19 -122.34
CA VAL A 901 28.26 -9.44 -121.92
C VAL A 901 28.30 -9.29 -120.41
N ILE A 902 28.34 -8.05 -119.93
CA ILE A 902 28.33 -7.71 -118.51
C ILE A 902 26.97 -7.11 -118.16
N SER A 903 26.37 -7.48 -117.03
CA SER A 903 25.10 -6.88 -116.57
C SER A 903 25.10 -6.63 -115.06
N ASN A 904 24.37 -5.60 -114.61
CA ASN A 904 24.00 -5.41 -113.20
C ASN A 904 22.53 -5.80 -112.99
N ASN A 905 22.30 -6.95 -112.38
CA ASN A 905 20.98 -7.50 -112.05
C ASN A 905 20.48 -7.07 -110.65
N GLY A 906 21.28 -6.31 -109.89
CA GLY A 906 20.97 -5.95 -108.51
C GLY A 906 20.14 -4.67 -108.38
N PRO A 907 19.54 -4.42 -107.21
CA PRO A 907 18.60 -3.30 -107.03
C PRO A 907 19.27 -1.93 -107.14
N ASP A 908 20.53 -1.80 -106.74
CA ASP A 908 21.29 -0.55 -106.75
C ASP A 908 22.28 -0.45 -107.92
N THR A 909 22.74 0.77 -108.19
CA THR A 909 23.81 1.03 -109.16
C THR A 909 25.12 0.40 -108.67
N ALA A 910 25.73 -0.46 -109.50
CA ALA A 910 27.07 -0.99 -109.29
C ALA A 910 28.10 0.09 -109.64
N ASN A 911 29.00 0.42 -108.74
CA ASN A 911 30.09 1.36 -108.96
C ASN A 911 31.42 0.61 -109.12
N ASN A 912 32.31 1.17 -109.94
CA ASN A 912 33.65 0.62 -110.20
C ASN A 912 33.60 -0.83 -110.72
N VAL A 913 32.85 -1.04 -111.81
CA VAL A 913 32.70 -2.36 -112.43
C VAL A 913 33.99 -2.74 -113.16
N VAL A 914 34.71 -3.74 -112.67
CA VAL A 914 35.99 -4.20 -113.23
C VAL A 914 35.77 -5.47 -114.05
N ILE A 915 36.22 -5.48 -115.29
CA ILE A 915 36.15 -6.63 -116.21
C ILE A 915 37.56 -7.12 -116.51
N THR A 916 37.79 -8.42 -116.37
CA THR A 916 39.07 -9.07 -116.68
C THR A 916 38.87 -10.20 -117.67
N ASP A 917 39.89 -10.46 -118.50
CA ASP A 917 39.89 -11.53 -119.49
C ASP A 917 41.31 -12.07 -119.70
N THR A 918 41.51 -13.37 -119.51
CA THR A 918 42.83 -14.00 -119.55
C THR A 918 42.85 -15.24 -120.47
N PRO A 919 42.99 -15.07 -121.80
CA PRO A 919 43.07 -16.20 -122.70
C PRO A 919 44.41 -16.95 -122.67
N SER A 920 44.35 -18.25 -122.95
CA SER A 920 45.52 -19.11 -123.21
C SER A 920 45.62 -19.46 -124.70
N ASN A 921 46.85 -19.48 -125.24
CA ASN A 921 47.13 -19.72 -126.67
C ASN A 921 46.43 -18.74 -127.65
N LEU A 922 45.91 -17.61 -127.13
CA LEU A 922 45.47 -16.46 -127.92
C LEU A 922 46.27 -15.22 -127.51
N THR A 923 46.53 -14.35 -128.47
CA THR A 923 46.97 -12.97 -128.20
C THR A 923 45.83 -12.04 -128.55
N ILE A 924 45.29 -11.31 -127.56
CA ILE A 924 44.27 -10.29 -127.81
C ILE A 924 44.89 -9.19 -128.68
N THR A 925 44.29 -8.94 -129.84
CA THR A 925 44.76 -7.96 -130.81
C THR A 925 43.93 -6.69 -130.79
N SER A 926 42.65 -6.76 -130.42
CA SER A 926 41.82 -5.58 -130.20
C SER A 926 40.65 -5.87 -129.26
N VAL A 927 40.32 -4.88 -128.43
CA VAL A 927 39.10 -4.86 -127.60
C VAL A 927 38.27 -3.68 -128.05
N ASN A 928 36.98 -3.89 -128.32
CA ASN A 928 36.09 -2.85 -128.79
C ASN A 928 34.75 -2.91 -128.05
N SER A 929 34.49 -1.87 -127.26
CA SER A 929 33.17 -1.53 -126.72
C SER A 929 33.07 -0.02 -126.55
N VAL A 930 31.90 0.48 -126.13
CA VAL A 930 31.71 1.92 -125.84
C VAL A 930 32.62 2.35 -124.68
N ASN A 931 32.79 1.49 -123.67
CA ASN A 931 33.47 1.82 -122.42
C ASN A 931 34.83 1.14 -122.23
N CYS A 932 35.25 0.23 -123.13
CA CYS A 932 36.50 -0.53 -123.01
C CYS A 932 37.27 -0.60 -124.34
N SER A 933 38.55 -0.18 -124.34
CA SER A 933 39.47 -0.27 -125.49
C SER A 933 40.64 -1.24 -125.28
N ALA A 934 40.77 -1.81 -124.08
CA ALA A 934 41.75 -2.83 -123.70
C ALA A 934 41.20 -3.64 -122.51
N LEU A 935 41.73 -4.84 -122.25
CA LEU A 935 41.39 -5.66 -121.08
C LEU A 935 42.66 -5.87 -120.22
N PRO A 936 42.57 -5.79 -118.87
CA PRO A 936 41.37 -5.52 -118.08
C PRO A 936 40.84 -4.07 -118.25
N CYS A 937 39.54 -3.86 -118.08
CA CYS A 937 38.90 -2.53 -118.13
C CYS A 937 38.00 -2.26 -116.92
N THR A 938 37.72 -0.99 -116.67
CA THR A 938 36.85 -0.53 -115.57
C THR A 938 35.78 0.40 -116.12
N ILE A 939 34.51 0.10 -115.82
CA ILE A 939 33.35 0.94 -116.10
C ILE A 939 32.99 1.67 -114.80
N PRO A 940 32.96 3.02 -114.76
CA PRO A 940 32.77 3.78 -113.52
C PRO A 940 31.49 3.43 -112.75
N SER A 941 30.41 3.15 -113.47
CA SER A 941 29.12 2.79 -112.89
C SER A 941 28.27 2.02 -113.89
N MET A 942 27.49 1.06 -113.41
CA MET A 942 26.45 0.35 -114.14
C MET A 942 25.15 0.41 -113.33
N ILE A 943 24.17 1.15 -113.82
CA ILE A 943 22.84 1.25 -113.20
C ILE A 943 22.17 -0.14 -113.12
N ASN A 944 21.20 -0.30 -112.22
CA ASN A 944 20.33 -1.49 -112.18
C ASN A 944 19.73 -1.75 -113.57
N GLY A 945 19.84 -2.99 -114.05
CA GLY A 945 19.41 -3.44 -115.38
C GLY A 945 20.34 -3.01 -116.52
N GLY A 946 21.44 -2.31 -116.23
CA GLY A 946 22.45 -1.92 -117.21
C GLY A 946 23.23 -3.12 -117.75
N SER A 947 23.67 -3.05 -119.01
CA SER A 947 24.53 -4.06 -119.62
C SER A 947 25.54 -3.45 -120.58
N GLU A 948 26.75 -4.01 -120.64
CA GLU A 948 27.81 -3.66 -121.59
C GLU A 948 28.20 -4.90 -122.40
N ILE A 949 28.35 -4.73 -123.72
CA ILE A 949 28.82 -5.78 -124.63
C ILE A 949 30.22 -5.40 -125.14
N ILE A 950 31.21 -6.26 -124.88
CA ILE A 950 32.61 -6.08 -125.30
C ILE A 950 32.95 -7.12 -126.36
N THR A 951 33.28 -6.68 -127.58
CA THR A 951 33.80 -7.57 -128.63
C THR A 951 35.33 -7.59 -128.57
N VAL A 952 35.90 -8.79 -128.47
CA VAL A 952 37.34 -9.00 -128.40
C VAL A 952 37.81 -9.79 -129.61
N THR A 953 38.80 -9.27 -130.31
CA THR A 953 39.50 -9.98 -131.39
C THR A 953 40.85 -10.46 -130.85
N ALA A 954 41.19 -11.72 -131.14
CA ALA A 954 42.45 -12.32 -130.76
C ALA A 954 43.01 -13.17 -131.89
N SER A 955 44.34 -13.27 -131.98
CA SER A 955 45.03 -14.18 -132.91
C SER A 955 45.40 -15.47 -132.20
N ILE A 956 45.18 -16.61 -132.86
CA ILE A 956 45.62 -17.92 -132.38
C ILE A 956 47.14 -18.04 -132.50
N ASN A 957 47.84 -18.31 -131.39
CA ASN A 957 49.30 -18.27 -131.33
C ASN A 957 49.99 -19.51 -131.92
N GLY A 958 49.37 -20.69 -131.85
CA GLY A 958 49.96 -21.93 -132.32
C GLY A 958 49.00 -23.13 -132.32
N ALA A 959 49.50 -24.28 -132.75
CA ALA A 959 48.76 -25.55 -132.68
C ALA A 959 48.51 -25.96 -131.21
N GLY A 960 47.35 -26.57 -130.93
CA GLY A 960 46.90 -26.91 -129.58
C GLY A 960 45.52 -26.34 -129.26
N ASN A 961 45.08 -26.51 -128.01
CA ASN A 961 43.84 -25.90 -127.52
C ASN A 961 44.10 -24.42 -127.20
N PHE A 962 43.08 -23.59 -127.38
CA PHE A 962 42.99 -22.29 -126.74
C PHE A 962 41.74 -22.28 -125.87
N ASP A 963 41.87 -21.84 -124.62
CA ASP A 963 40.78 -21.68 -123.66
C ASP A 963 40.81 -20.26 -123.10
N ASN A 964 39.66 -19.74 -122.67
CA ASN A 964 39.52 -18.35 -122.30
C ASN A 964 38.52 -18.12 -121.15
N ALA A 965 38.90 -17.32 -120.13
CA ALA A 965 38.09 -17.05 -118.95
C ALA A 965 37.95 -15.55 -118.70
N ALA A 966 36.74 -15.08 -118.38
CA ALA A 966 36.45 -13.69 -118.04
C ALA A 966 35.75 -13.57 -116.68
N ALA A 967 35.96 -12.45 -115.99
CA ALA A 967 35.36 -12.15 -114.69
C ALA A 967 34.92 -10.69 -114.56
N VAL A 968 33.91 -10.42 -113.74
CA VAL A 968 33.41 -9.08 -113.38
C VAL A 968 33.30 -8.89 -111.85
N SER A 969 33.49 -7.67 -111.35
CA SER A 969 33.27 -7.29 -109.94
C SER A 969 32.87 -5.81 -109.79
N ALA A 970 32.22 -5.41 -108.69
CA ALA A 970 31.88 -4.03 -108.33
C ALA A 970 32.14 -3.73 -106.83
N ASN A 971 31.91 -2.49 -106.38
CA ASN A 971 32.12 -2.06 -104.98
C ASN A 971 31.00 -2.50 -104.01
N GLU A 972 29.76 -2.55 -104.50
CA GLU A 972 28.59 -2.93 -103.71
C GLU A 972 28.62 -4.41 -103.39
N THR A 973 27.92 -4.81 -102.32
CA THR A 973 27.83 -6.23 -101.97
C THR A 973 27.01 -6.96 -103.04
N ASP A 974 27.64 -7.95 -103.66
CA ASP A 974 27.05 -8.79 -104.68
C ASP A 974 26.36 -10.02 -104.05
N PRO A 975 25.02 -10.12 -104.12
CA PRO A 975 24.29 -11.22 -103.51
C PRO A 975 24.41 -12.54 -104.29
N VAL A 976 24.87 -12.53 -105.55
CA VAL A 976 24.87 -13.71 -106.44
C VAL A 976 26.24 -13.95 -107.08
N THR A 977 27.33 -13.92 -106.31
CA THR A 977 28.73 -14.05 -106.80
C THR A 977 29.06 -15.18 -107.80
N ALA A 978 28.22 -16.21 -107.96
CA ALA A 978 28.44 -17.32 -108.89
C ALA A 978 28.35 -16.92 -110.38
N ASN A 979 27.64 -15.84 -110.72
CA ASN A 979 27.48 -15.33 -112.09
C ASN A 979 28.60 -14.35 -112.52
N ASN A 980 29.56 -14.07 -111.63
CA ASN A 980 30.65 -13.11 -111.85
C ASN A 980 31.82 -13.65 -112.68
N GLN A 981 31.77 -14.90 -113.14
CA GLN A 981 32.83 -15.52 -113.95
C GLN A 981 32.23 -16.41 -115.06
N ASP A 982 32.86 -16.42 -116.23
CA ASP A 982 32.53 -17.36 -117.31
C ASP A 982 33.81 -17.90 -118.00
N ASN A 983 33.90 -19.23 -118.05
CA ASN A 983 34.99 -20.00 -118.66
C ASN A 983 34.50 -21.12 -119.61
N THR A 984 33.24 -21.04 -120.08
CA THR A 984 32.60 -22.12 -120.85
C THR A 984 32.36 -21.76 -122.32
N GLY A 985 32.42 -22.75 -123.22
CA GLY A 985 31.94 -22.61 -124.61
C GLY A 985 32.77 -21.71 -125.55
N ASN A 986 34.00 -21.37 -125.16
CA ASN A 986 34.79 -20.28 -125.75
C ASN A 986 36.23 -20.69 -126.14
N GLY A 987 36.53 -21.99 -126.12
CA GLY A 987 37.81 -22.58 -126.56
C GLY A 987 37.69 -23.46 -127.82
N GLY A 988 38.82 -23.71 -128.48
CA GLY A 988 38.90 -24.51 -129.71
C GLY A 988 40.26 -25.18 -129.90
N THR A 989 40.36 -26.15 -130.80
CA THR A 989 41.59 -26.91 -131.07
C THR A 989 42.06 -26.74 -132.52
N VAL A 990 43.37 -26.55 -132.70
CA VAL A 990 44.03 -26.39 -134.01
C VAL A 990 44.85 -27.65 -134.35
N ASN A 991 44.58 -28.30 -135.50
CA ASN A 991 45.24 -29.55 -135.95
C ASN A 991 46.45 -29.30 -136.89
N ALA A 992 47.48 -30.16 -136.87
CA ALA A 992 48.67 -30.07 -137.73
C ALA A 992 48.49 -30.73 -139.13
N PRO A 993 49.15 -30.24 -140.22
CA PRO A 993 48.99 -30.79 -141.58
C PRO A 993 49.80 -32.07 -141.86
N ILE A 994 49.25 -33.01 -142.65
CA ILE A 994 49.82 -34.33 -143.00
C ILE A 994 50.44 -34.33 -144.42
N GLN A 995 51.60 -34.98 -144.63
CA GLN A 995 52.27 -35.24 -145.94
C GLN A 995 52.42 -36.77 -146.22
N PRO A 996 52.39 -37.26 -147.48
CA PRO A 996 52.32 -38.70 -147.82
C PRO A 996 53.67 -39.39 -148.10
N VAL A 997 53.79 -40.70 -147.83
CA VAL A 997 54.90 -41.58 -148.28
C VAL A 997 54.34 -42.88 -148.90
N PRO A 998 54.83 -43.34 -150.08
CA PRO A 998 54.39 -44.59 -150.72
C PRO A 998 55.24 -45.83 -150.34
N GLY A 999 54.55 -46.94 -150.01
CA GLY A 999 54.98 -48.32 -150.26
C GLY A 999 55.66 -49.11 -149.12
N LEU A 1000 54.93 -50.04 -148.47
CA LEU A 1000 55.25 -51.48 -148.37
C LEU A 1000 54.16 -52.31 -147.64
N ASN A 1001 53.58 -53.25 -148.39
CA ASN A 1001 52.83 -54.50 -148.12
C ASN A 1001 51.99 -54.76 -146.85
N TYR A 1002 50.67 -54.83 -147.06
CA TYR A 1002 49.75 -56.02 -147.08
C TYR A 1002 49.97 -57.28 -146.21
N PHE A 1003 50.98 -57.39 -145.34
CA PHE A 1003 51.17 -58.57 -144.46
C PHE A 1003 51.09 -58.26 -142.95
N THR A 1004 50.88 -57.00 -142.56
CA THR A 1004 50.36 -56.58 -141.24
C THR A 1004 48.85 -56.30 -141.27
N ILE A 1005 48.21 -56.67 -142.38
CA ILE A 1005 46.81 -57.03 -142.44
C ILE A 1005 46.59 -58.27 -141.55
N LEU A 1006 45.47 -58.27 -140.80
CA LEU A 1006 44.88 -59.38 -140.01
C LEU A 1006 45.31 -59.64 -138.54
N VAL A 1007 46.41 -59.10 -137.99
CA VAL A 1007 46.84 -59.48 -136.62
C VAL A 1007 46.31 -58.58 -135.48
N LEU A 1008 45.95 -57.32 -135.73
CA LEU A 1008 45.43 -56.45 -134.65
C LEU A 1008 43.91 -56.57 -134.39
N ILE A 1009 43.20 -57.42 -135.14
CA ILE A 1009 41.77 -57.71 -134.89
C ILE A 1009 41.58 -58.74 -133.74
N SER A 1010 42.66 -59.30 -133.13
CA SER A 1010 42.54 -60.38 -132.12
C SER A 1010 43.30 -60.20 -130.80
N LEU A 1011 43.94 -59.06 -130.51
CA LEU A 1011 44.74 -58.89 -129.28
C LEU A 1011 44.46 -57.55 -128.57
N MET A 1012 43.28 -57.40 -127.94
CA MET A 1012 43.08 -56.67 -126.65
C MET A 1012 41.69 -56.99 -126.05
N ALA A 1013 41.31 -58.27 -126.06
CA ALA A 1013 40.36 -58.81 -125.09
C ALA A 1013 41.17 -59.68 -124.12
N GLY A 1014 41.35 -59.23 -122.87
CA GLY A 1014 41.98 -60.06 -121.85
C GLY A 1014 42.48 -59.28 -120.63
N ILE A 1015 41.91 -59.63 -119.47
CA ILE A 1015 42.35 -59.32 -118.09
C ILE A 1015 41.91 -57.90 -117.65
N GLY A 1016 40.88 -57.72 -116.80
CA GLY A 1016 40.55 -58.40 -115.54
C GLY A 1016 40.75 -57.35 -114.43
N ILE A 1017 39.74 -56.97 -113.64
CA ILE A 1017 39.41 -57.68 -112.39
C ILE A 1017 38.03 -57.24 -111.87
N ARG A 1018 37.31 -58.25 -111.34
CA ARG A 1018 36.07 -58.21 -110.55
C ARG A 1018 36.33 -57.83 -109.08
N ARG A 1019 35.27 -57.31 -108.47
CA ARG A 1019 34.71 -57.63 -107.11
C ARG A 1019 35.30 -57.00 -105.83
N LYS A 1020 34.31 -56.57 -105.03
CA LYS A 1020 34.04 -56.85 -103.59
C LYS A 1020 34.41 -55.79 -102.54
N SER A 1021 33.35 -55.33 -101.88
CA SER A 1021 33.12 -55.11 -100.44
C SER A 1021 34.25 -54.67 -99.49
N ARG A 1022 33.89 -53.64 -98.70
CA ARG A 1022 34.29 -53.19 -97.34
C ARG A 1022 35.38 -52.09 -97.17
N SER A 1023 34.88 -50.97 -96.61
CA SER A 1023 35.43 -49.99 -95.63
C SER A 1023 36.73 -49.24 -95.99
N VAL A 1024 36.96 -47.97 -95.63
CA VAL A 1024 37.00 -47.30 -94.30
C VAL A 1024 37.11 -45.77 -94.52
N ILE A 1025 36.52 -44.96 -93.60
CA ILE A 1025 36.62 -43.49 -93.40
C ILE A 1025 36.23 -42.59 -94.59
#